data_AF-A0A139AF50-F1
#
_entry.id   AF-A0A139AF50-F1
#
_cell.length_a   1.000
_cell.length_b   1.000
_cell.length_c   1.000
_cell.angle_alpha   90.00
_cell.angle_beta   90.00
_cell.angle_gamma   90.00
#
_symmetry.space_group_name_H-M   'P 1'
#
loop_
_entity.id
_entity.type
_entity.pdbx_description
1 polymer ?
#
loop_
_entity_poly.entity_id
_entity_poly.type
_entity_poly.pdbx_seq_one_letter_code
_entity_poly.pdbx_strand_id
1 'polypeptide(L)'
;MNTIVPNPASGRKTRPLLRLFSVIIAGSLALYTGFRLLGLGQSFLGEEDPLDVAAIAASDVFEAKDGGTGLFFGHEPSPEPRSLENLLRDIDGLYERREELVKPIVPVTADTFAVMAERVRDYVLLHSTLMDVNEILSRHCGCSNGTSRRVSRCCSGTWESISRTAANSSSLALQMESVLFPWSLGGSLLSLYTSFLEQAPRSRGIVLTAGKGMQTRMAVVSIRSIRAAGCVLPIEVYYSGDADLDAESRARLVALGNGYDVTVRDITKIVDPVSAGLRGWAAKPFAAMFTSFAEVILQDADVVWVRSPDEMFRDEEYERTGTLFHFDRRTFTKSQKKRQRFVRSLLAPHLKNIPPPRENYILRRKSNDVQDSGIVLINKSRRENFYGLLATCKLNAAKESVVTYDHVHGDKDTFWLGWEVAGFRTYCWERWPVVAMGYLTRGDQSPLMVVYKNVHTPHGRYVPYKMKFRICSLQLTHLDRTGKHIFWFNGSPLRDKYRSEDSATLSSDVVWIPEHFSSLWEPGERDTILCLRLNDGLDVMVDDNGNVSGADVLDAAARFLGEYRTVHLGNSTGSTEQDTSPLLQTADTDELPSWLSYPRRLGKDEARTIDSLQQWWTESDYSEAKSEGNWRSIFASLLH
;
A
#
# COMPACT_ATOMS: atom_id res chain seq x y z
N MET A 1 5.61 18.61 39.50
CA MET A 1 5.16 18.29 40.88
C MET A 1 3.98 17.34 40.80
N ASN A 2 3.70 16.63 41.90
CA ASN A 2 2.52 15.80 42.22
C ASN A 2 1.19 16.41 41.70
N THR A 3 0.08 15.70 41.42
CA THR A 3 -0.41 14.31 41.69
C THR A 3 -1.60 14.03 40.71
N ILE A 4 -2.27 12.87 40.55
CA ILE A 4 -2.32 11.52 41.18
C ILE A 4 -2.80 10.47 40.13
N VAL A 5 -2.88 9.18 40.49
CA VAL A 5 -3.57 8.10 39.73
C VAL A 5 -4.48 7.29 40.66
N PRO A 6 -5.72 6.92 40.25
CA PRO A 6 -6.47 5.84 40.87
C PRO A 6 -6.67 4.63 39.93
N ASN A 7 -6.43 3.43 40.47
CA ASN A 7 -6.64 2.12 39.84
C ASN A 7 -7.82 1.40 40.53
N PRO A 8 -8.73 0.70 39.82
CA PRO A 8 -9.67 -0.24 40.42
C PRO A 8 -9.35 -1.70 40.08
N ALA A 9 -9.10 -2.52 41.10
CA ALA A 9 -8.88 -3.96 40.96
C ALA A 9 -9.91 -4.81 41.71
N SER A 10 -10.39 -5.86 41.05
CA SER A 10 -11.03 -7.07 41.62
C SER A 10 -12.37 -6.96 42.36
N GLY A 11 -13.31 -7.83 41.97
CA GLY A 11 -14.57 -8.07 42.67
C GLY A 11 -15.24 -9.38 42.25
N ARG A 12 -14.84 -10.52 42.83
CA ARG A 12 -15.49 -11.83 42.60
C ARG A 12 -16.66 -12.03 43.58
N LYS A 13 -17.84 -12.41 43.09
CA LYS A 13 -18.86 -13.18 43.82
C LYS A 13 -19.51 -14.24 42.90
N THR A 14 -20.16 -15.24 43.48
CA THR A 14 -20.53 -16.50 42.81
C THR A 14 -22.04 -16.82 42.90
N ARG A 15 -22.60 -17.32 41.79
CA ARG A 15 -23.64 -18.40 41.58
C ARG A 15 -24.56 -18.79 42.76
N PRO A 16 -25.85 -19.16 42.54
CA PRO A 16 -26.20 -20.30 41.64
C PRO A 16 -27.60 -20.40 40.94
N LEU A 17 -27.64 -21.29 39.93
CA LEU A 17 -28.69 -22.26 39.50
C LEU A 17 -30.21 -21.93 39.42
N LEU A 18 -30.76 -22.01 38.19
CA LEU A 18 -32.01 -22.70 37.69
C LEU A 18 -32.26 -22.27 36.22
N ARG A 19 -32.68 -23.02 35.18
CA ARG A 19 -33.05 -24.44 34.86
C ARG A 19 -34.55 -24.80 34.72
N LEU A 20 -34.92 -25.38 33.56
CA LEU A 20 -36.27 -25.69 33.00
C LEU A 20 -37.09 -24.42 32.64
N PHE A 21 -37.85 -24.34 31.54
CA PHE A 21 -38.73 -25.32 30.88
C PHE A 21 -38.39 -25.72 29.42
N SER A 22 -39.23 -26.55 28.77
CA SER A 22 -39.00 -27.16 27.45
C SER A 22 -40.31 -27.54 26.71
N VAL A 23 -40.26 -27.74 25.38
CA VAL A 23 -41.32 -28.26 24.47
C VAL A 23 -42.47 -27.23 24.26
N ILE A 24 -43.05 -26.95 23.08
CA ILE A 24 -43.65 -27.70 21.93
C ILE A 24 -43.40 -26.86 20.64
N ILE A 25 -43.39 -27.30 19.37
CA ILE A 25 -43.12 -28.52 18.57
C ILE A 25 -43.76 -28.25 17.17
N ALA A 26 -43.07 -28.69 16.09
CA ALA A 26 -43.56 -28.95 14.71
C ALA A 26 -43.99 -27.81 13.73
N GLY A 27 -43.63 -28.04 12.45
CA GLY A 27 -44.22 -27.43 11.24
C GLY A 27 -43.29 -26.45 10.50
N SER A 28 -42.79 -26.70 9.29
CA SER A 28 -42.82 -27.90 8.43
C SER A 28 -41.57 -27.93 7.52
N LEU A 29 -41.20 -29.11 7.00
CA LEU A 29 -40.12 -29.30 6.02
C LEU A 29 -40.69 -29.93 4.72
N ALA A 30 -39.95 -29.78 3.62
CA ALA A 30 -40.14 -30.39 2.29
C ALA A 30 -41.07 -29.63 1.30
N LEU A 31 -40.95 -30.04 0.03
CA LEU A 31 -41.41 -29.39 -1.21
C LEU A 31 -40.58 -28.12 -1.58
N TYR A 32 -39.98 -27.98 -2.77
CA TYR A 32 -39.97 -28.84 -3.97
C TYR A 32 -38.57 -28.93 -4.59
N THR A 33 -38.20 -30.10 -5.11
CA THR A 33 -37.06 -30.28 -6.02
C THR A 33 -37.52 -30.35 -7.47
N GLY A 34 -36.90 -29.52 -8.32
CA GLY A 34 -36.85 -29.70 -9.77
C GLY A 34 -38.02 -29.10 -10.57
N PHE A 35 -37.66 -28.32 -11.60
CA PHE A 35 -38.01 -28.69 -12.97
C PHE A 35 -36.89 -28.24 -13.93
N ARG A 36 -36.79 -28.91 -15.08
CA ARG A 36 -35.80 -28.63 -16.14
C ARG A 36 -36.58 -28.57 -17.46
N LEU A 37 -36.03 -27.89 -18.47
CA LEU A 37 -36.54 -27.79 -19.85
C LEU A 37 -37.85 -27.01 -20.03
N LEU A 38 -37.73 -25.83 -20.64
CA LEU A 38 -38.31 -25.59 -21.96
C LEU A 38 -37.33 -24.69 -22.73
N GLY A 39 -37.23 -24.88 -24.05
CA GLY A 39 -36.23 -24.21 -24.87
C GLY A 39 -36.78 -23.73 -26.20
N LEU A 40 -36.71 -22.42 -26.41
CA LEU A 40 -36.73 -21.74 -27.70
C LEU A 40 -35.72 -20.56 -27.58
N GLY A 41 -34.91 -20.23 -28.57
CA GLY A 41 -34.82 -20.82 -29.91
C GLY A 41 -34.85 -19.75 -31.01
N GLN A 42 -33.90 -18.82 -30.99
CA GLN A 42 -33.63 -17.97 -32.15
C GLN A 42 -32.15 -17.62 -32.25
N SER A 43 -31.68 -17.53 -33.48
CA SER A 43 -30.27 -17.45 -33.85
C SER A 43 -29.95 -16.10 -34.50
N PHE A 44 -28.79 -15.54 -34.18
CA PHE A 44 -28.07 -14.66 -35.09
C PHE A 44 -26.66 -15.21 -35.27
N LEU A 45 -26.29 -15.46 -36.53
CA LEU A 45 -24.93 -15.76 -36.97
C LEU A 45 -24.31 -14.45 -37.44
N GLY A 46 -23.04 -14.25 -37.12
CA GLY A 46 -22.18 -13.21 -37.67
C GLY A 46 -20.79 -13.81 -37.81
N GLU A 47 -20.31 -13.89 -39.04
CA GLU A 47 -19.01 -14.46 -39.39
C GLU A 47 -17.94 -13.36 -39.37
N GLU A 48 -16.80 -13.60 -38.73
CA GLU A 48 -15.54 -12.93 -39.08
C GLU A 48 -14.39 -13.96 -39.03
N ASP A 49 -13.50 -13.90 -40.02
CA ASP A 49 -12.44 -14.88 -40.27
C ASP A 49 -11.18 -14.67 -39.41
N PRO A 50 -10.38 -15.72 -39.16
CA PRO A 50 -9.10 -15.61 -38.46
C PRO A 50 -8.00 -15.04 -39.36
N LEU A 51 -7.39 -13.92 -38.97
CA LEU A 51 -6.18 -13.40 -39.63
C LEU A 51 -4.92 -14.07 -39.09
N ASP A 52 -4.29 -14.88 -39.94
CA ASP A 52 -3.04 -15.58 -39.68
C ASP A 52 -1.85 -14.74 -40.17
N VAL A 53 -0.97 -14.30 -39.25
CA VAL A 53 0.30 -13.64 -39.59
C VAL A 53 1.43 -14.14 -38.67
N ALA A 54 2.06 -15.22 -39.13
CA ALA A 54 3.50 -15.51 -39.09
C ALA A 54 4.34 -15.03 -37.88
N ALA A 55 4.93 -16.00 -37.17
CA ALA A 55 6.09 -15.76 -36.33
C ALA A 55 7.32 -15.31 -37.17
N ILE A 56 8.05 -14.30 -36.68
CA ILE A 56 9.38 -13.95 -37.17
C ILE A 56 10.41 -14.38 -36.13
N ALA A 57 11.10 -15.49 -36.42
CA ALA A 57 12.34 -15.84 -35.74
C ALA A 57 13.48 -15.12 -36.45
N ALA A 58 14.04 -14.09 -35.81
CA ALA A 58 15.24 -13.40 -36.27
C ALA A 58 16.45 -13.88 -35.44
N SER A 59 17.31 -14.69 -36.06
CA SER A 59 18.60 -15.07 -35.51
C SER A 59 19.67 -14.08 -35.97
N ASP A 60 20.16 -13.24 -35.07
CA ASP A 60 21.37 -12.43 -35.31
C ASP A 60 22.41 -12.68 -34.22
N VAL A 61 23.60 -13.09 -34.66
CA VAL A 61 24.76 -13.35 -33.79
C VAL A 61 25.69 -12.15 -33.90
N PHE A 62 25.75 -11.34 -32.85
CA PHE A 62 26.71 -10.24 -32.73
C PHE A 62 27.85 -10.60 -31.77
N GLU A 63 29.05 -10.78 -32.31
CA GLU A 63 30.28 -10.83 -31.52
C GLU A 63 30.61 -9.42 -30.98
N ALA A 64 30.59 -9.25 -29.67
CA ALA A 64 31.13 -8.08 -28.99
C ALA A 64 32.46 -8.44 -28.30
N LYS A 65 33.51 -7.65 -28.53
CA LYS A 65 34.86 -7.88 -27.99
C LYS A 65 35.06 -7.18 -26.64
N ASP A 66 35.99 -7.70 -25.84
CA ASP A 66 36.39 -7.15 -24.55
C ASP A 66 36.81 -5.67 -24.61
N GLY A 67 36.44 -4.90 -23.56
CA GLY A 67 37.13 -3.65 -23.24
C GLY A 67 36.33 -2.62 -22.45
N GLY A 68 36.63 -2.45 -21.16
CA GLY A 68 36.27 -1.25 -20.39
C GLY A 68 35.46 -1.50 -19.11
N THR A 69 36.02 -1.18 -17.96
CA THR A 69 35.35 -1.31 -16.65
C THR A 69 34.45 -0.11 -16.34
N GLY A 70 33.15 -0.34 -16.15
CA GLY A 70 32.21 0.64 -15.59
C GLY A 70 31.03 -0.06 -14.90
N LEU A 71 30.84 0.17 -13.60
CA LEU A 71 29.76 -0.42 -12.82
C LEU A 71 28.44 0.34 -13.04
N PHE A 72 27.76 0.04 -14.14
CA PHE A 72 26.39 0.47 -14.38
C PHE A 72 25.39 -0.58 -13.89
N PHE A 73 24.38 -0.15 -13.14
CA PHE A 73 23.20 -0.96 -12.82
C PHE A 73 22.23 -1.00 -14.01
N GLY A 74 22.66 -1.64 -15.11
CA GLY A 74 21.74 -2.14 -16.13
C GLY A 74 20.88 -3.27 -15.57
N HIS A 75 19.93 -3.78 -16.37
CA HIS A 75 19.14 -4.96 -15.99
C HIS A 75 20.06 -6.08 -15.46
N GLU A 76 19.79 -6.58 -14.25
CA GLU A 76 20.18 -7.96 -13.95
C GLU A 76 19.50 -8.85 -14.99
N PRO A 77 20.25 -9.68 -15.75
CA PRO A 77 19.62 -10.65 -16.62
C PRO A 77 18.77 -11.58 -15.75
N SER A 78 17.67 -12.10 -16.31
CA SER A 78 16.87 -13.13 -15.63
C SER A 78 17.82 -14.21 -15.11
N PRO A 79 17.86 -14.47 -13.78
CA PRO A 79 18.90 -15.29 -13.18
C PRO A 79 18.91 -16.66 -13.86
N GLU A 80 20.08 -17.14 -14.27
CA GLU A 80 20.19 -18.38 -15.05
C GLU A 80 19.40 -19.51 -14.37
N PRO A 81 18.62 -20.30 -15.13
CA PRO A 81 17.77 -21.33 -14.56
C PRO A 81 18.56 -22.24 -13.61
N ARG A 82 18.29 -22.11 -12.30
CA ARG A 82 19.05 -22.81 -11.25
C ARG A 82 19.10 -24.30 -11.59
N SER A 83 20.30 -24.83 -11.77
CA SER A 83 20.48 -26.24 -12.13
C SER A 83 19.81 -27.15 -11.12
N LEU A 84 19.27 -28.28 -11.58
CA LEU A 84 18.55 -29.24 -10.73
C LEU A 84 19.40 -29.75 -9.57
N GLU A 85 20.72 -29.84 -9.75
CA GLU A 85 21.69 -30.13 -8.70
C GLU A 85 21.76 -29.04 -7.62
N ASN A 86 21.82 -27.75 -8.02
CA ASN A 86 21.76 -26.63 -7.07
C ASN A 86 20.42 -26.61 -6.32
N LEU A 87 19.29 -26.81 -7.02
CA LEU A 87 17.95 -26.88 -6.42
C LEU A 87 17.84 -28.01 -5.38
N LEU A 88 18.39 -29.19 -5.67
CA LEU A 88 18.39 -30.31 -4.73
C LEU A 88 19.30 -30.06 -3.53
N ARG A 89 20.50 -29.51 -3.74
CA ARG A 89 21.41 -29.14 -2.64
C ARG A 89 20.80 -28.09 -1.70
N ASP A 90 20.09 -27.10 -2.26
CA ASP A 90 19.38 -26.09 -1.47
C ASP A 90 18.27 -26.74 -0.62
N ILE A 91 17.54 -27.71 -1.17
CA ILE A 91 16.53 -28.49 -0.42
C ILE A 91 17.17 -29.35 0.68
N ASP A 92 18.23 -30.09 0.37
CA ASP A 92 18.83 -31.04 1.31
C ASP A 92 19.43 -30.33 2.54
N GLY A 93 20.15 -29.21 2.34
CA GLY A 93 20.69 -28.42 3.46
C GLY A 93 19.61 -27.79 4.37
N LEU A 94 18.43 -27.46 3.81
CA LEU A 94 17.28 -27.03 4.60
C LEU A 94 16.59 -28.21 5.32
N TYR A 95 16.58 -29.40 4.71
CA TYR A 95 16.01 -30.61 5.30
C TYR A 95 16.88 -31.20 6.43
N GLU A 96 18.19 -31.00 6.39
CA GLU A 96 19.08 -31.23 7.55
C GLU A 96 18.68 -30.35 8.73
N ARG A 97 18.45 -29.05 8.49
CA ARG A 97 18.02 -28.06 9.50
C ARG A 97 16.54 -28.17 9.94
N ARG A 98 15.74 -29.08 9.38
CA ARG A 98 14.27 -29.19 9.63
C ARG A 98 13.85 -29.03 11.09
N GLU A 99 14.58 -29.67 12.03
CA GLU A 99 14.27 -29.67 13.47
C GLU A 99 14.60 -28.34 14.16
N GLU A 100 15.44 -27.52 13.57
CA GLU A 100 15.65 -26.12 13.95
C GLU A 100 14.51 -25.27 13.40
N LEU A 101 14.23 -25.41 12.10
CA LEU A 101 13.30 -24.55 11.35
C LEU A 101 11.88 -24.54 11.95
N VAL A 102 11.36 -25.71 12.31
CA VAL A 102 9.98 -25.89 12.83
C VAL A 102 9.81 -25.60 14.32
N LYS A 103 10.86 -25.15 15.05
CA LYS A 103 10.72 -24.77 16.46
C LYS A 103 9.95 -23.45 16.61
N PRO A 104 8.89 -23.36 17.44
CA PRO A 104 8.16 -22.11 17.68
C PRO A 104 9.08 -20.95 18.07
N ILE A 105 8.91 -19.81 17.39
CA ILE A 105 9.58 -18.55 17.74
C ILE A 105 8.61 -17.70 18.57
N VAL A 106 9.12 -17.10 19.65
CA VAL A 106 8.43 -16.05 20.42
C VAL A 106 9.24 -14.77 20.25
N PRO A 107 8.88 -13.89 19.31
CA PRO A 107 9.71 -12.75 18.93
C PRO A 107 9.49 -11.58 19.91
N VAL A 108 10.34 -11.52 20.95
CA VAL A 108 10.28 -10.52 22.04
C VAL A 108 11.52 -9.64 22.15
N THR A 109 12.60 -9.95 21.42
CA THR A 109 13.83 -9.14 21.32
C THR A 109 14.28 -9.00 19.87
N ALA A 110 15.10 -7.97 19.58
CA ALA A 110 15.69 -7.75 18.25
C ALA A 110 16.49 -8.96 17.72
N ASP A 111 17.02 -9.81 18.61
CA ASP A 111 17.74 -11.04 18.26
C ASP A 111 16.77 -12.16 17.85
N THR A 112 15.67 -12.35 18.60
CA THR A 112 14.60 -13.29 18.19
C THR A 112 13.91 -12.86 16.89
N PHE A 113 13.86 -11.56 16.60
CA PHE A 113 13.44 -11.02 15.30
C PHE A 113 14.46 -11.30 14.19
N ALA A 114 15.76 -11.30 14.47
CA ALA A 114 16.78 -11.67 13.49
C ALA A 114 16.66 -13.16 13.08
N VAL A 115 16.49 -14.05 14.07
CA VAL A 115 16.23 -15.49 13.84
C VAL A 115 14.90 -15.71 13.09
N MET A 116 13.87 -14.94 13.41
CA MET A 116 12.61 -14.95 12.66
C MET A 116 12.81 -14.57 11.19
N ALA A 117 13.54 -13.48 10.91
CA ALA A 117 13.80 -13.02 9.55
C ALA A 117 14.69 -14.00 8.77
N GLU A 118 15.66 -14.64 9.44
CA GLU A 118 16.46 -15.73 8.88
C GLU A 118 15.58 -16.91 8.46
N ARG A 119 14.65 -17.37 9.31
CA ARG A 119 13.74 -18.46 8.93
C ARG A 119 12.67 -18.10 7.92
N VAL A 120 12.29 -16.82 7.81
CA VAL A 120 11.47 -16.36 6.68
C VAL A 120 12.26 -16.52 5.37
N ARG A 121 13.56 -16.21 5.35
CA ARG A 121 14.42 -16.47 4.17
C ARG A 121 14.63 -17.96 3.90
N ASP A 122 14.83 -18.79 4.93
CA ASP A 122 14.88 -20.25 4.79
C ASP A 122 13.58 -20.79 4.17
N TYR A 123 12.42 -20.26 4.58
CA TYR A 123 11.12 -20.63 3.99
C TYR A 123 10.99 -20.16 2.55
N VAL A 124 11.36 -18.91 2.25
CA VAL A 124 11.35 -18.35 0.89
C VAL A 124 12.22 -19.19 -0.05
N LEU A 125 13.42 -19.59 0.40
CA LEU A 125 14.32 -20.46 -0.35
C LEU A 125 13.70 -21.85 -0.56
N LEU A 126 13.17 -22.48 0.50
CA LEU A 126 12.53 -23.80 0.38
C LEU A 126 11.34 -23.77 -0.59
N HIS A 127 10.43 -22.81 -0.40
CA HIS A 127 9.16 -22.73 -1.10
C HIS A 127 9.33 -22.33 -2.58
N SER A 128 10.26 -21.42 -2.89
CA SER A 128 10.62 -21.10 -4.28
C SER A 128 11.33 -22.27 -4.99
N THR A 129 12.27 -22.93 -4.32
CA THR A 129 12.99 -24.10 -4.86
C THR A 129 12.04 -25.29 -5.12
N LEU A 130 11.02 -25.46 -4.27
CA LEU A 130 9.95 -26.43 -4.51
C LEU A 130 9.06 -26.06 -5.71
N MET A 131 8.79 -24.78 -5.99
CA MET A 131 8.11 -24.39 -7.24
C MET A 131 8.95 -24.80 -8.46
N ASP A 132 10.23 -24.43 -8.46
CA ASP A 132 11.15 -24.67 -9.58
C ASP A 132 11.33 -26.17 -9.87
N VAL A 133 11.50 -27.00 -8.82
CA VAL A 133 11.59 -28.46 -8.96
C VAL A 133 10.27 -29.07 -9.44
N ASN A 134 9.11 -28.58 -8.99
CA ASN A 134 7.81 -29.07 -9.47
C ASN A 134 7.55 -28.70 -10.94
N GLU A 135 8.02 -27.52 -11.39
CA GLU A 135 7.96 -27.11 -12.80
C GLU A 135 8.84 -28.01 -13.69
N ILE A 136 10.06 -28.33 -13.24
CA ILE A 136 10.96 -29.27 -13.92
C ILE A 136 10.34 -30.68 -13.98
N LEU A 137 9.77 -31.17 -12.88
CA LEU A 137 9.09 -32.48 -12.82
C LEU A 137 7.85 -32.53 -13.72
N SER A 138 7.07 -31.44 -13.80
CA SER A 138 5.92 -31.33 -14.69
C SER A 138 6.35 -31.46 -16.16
N ARG A 139 7.40 -30.73 -16.56
CA ARG A 139 7.98 -30.81 -17.93
C ARG A 139 8.54 -32.19 -18.27
N HIS A 140 9.25 -32.84 -17.36
CA HIS A 140 9.94 -34.11 -17.65
C HIS A 140 9.04 -35.36 -17.54
N CYS A 141 8.08 -35.38 -16.60
CA CYS A 141 7.21 -36.54 -16.37
C CYS A 141 5.81 -36.41 -17.00
N GLY A 142 5.51 -35.28 -17.67
CA GLY A 142 4.18 -35.01 -18.23
C GLY A 142 3.08 -34.80 -17.17
N CYS A 143 3.47 -34.41 -15.95
CA CYS A 143 2.60 -34.38 -14.76
C CYS A 143 1.71 -33.12 -14.68
N SER A 144 0.72 -32.99 -15.57
CA SER A 144 -0.25 -31.88 -15.50
C SER A 144 -1.04 -31.88 -14.17
N ASN A 145 -0.93 -30.79 -13.40
CA ASN A 145 -1.67 -30.44 -12.17
C ASN A 145 -2.40 -31.59 -11.46
N GLY A 146 -1.63 -32.45 -10.76
CA GLY A 146 -2.15 -33.51 -9.92
C GLY A 146 -1.51 -33.48 -8.53
N THR A 147 -2.33 -33.52 -7.47
CA THR A 147 -1.86 -33.57 -6.08
C THR A 147 -0.87 -34.73 -5.86
N SER A 148 0.07 -34.56 -4.91
CA SER A 148 1.22 -35.43 -4.61
C SER A 148 1.03 -36.95 -4.84
N ARG A 149 -0.15 -37.51 -4.50
CA ARG A 149 -0.52 -38.92 -4.74
C ARG A 149 -0.59 -39.37 -6.21
N ARG A 150 -0.47 -38.47 -7.20
CA ARG A 150 -0.41 -38.83 -8.64
C ARG A 150 1.00 -38.82 -9.22
N VAL A 151 1.91 -37.96 -8.76
CA VAL A 151 3.22 -37.75 -9.41
C VAL A 151 4.10 -39.02 -9.38
N SER A 152 4.03 -39.78 -8.28
CA SER A 152 4.71 -41.08 -8.12
C SER A 152 4.16 -42.23 -8.98
N ARG A 153 3.18 -41.97 -9.86
CA ARG A 153 2.74 -42.91 -10.91
C ARG A 153 3.18 -42.50 -12.32
N CYS A 154 3.81 -41.33 -12.47
CA CYS A 154 4.13 -40.73 -13.77
C CYS A 154 5.63 -40.47 -13.95
N CYS A 155 6.38 -40.22 -12.87
CA CYS A 155 7.85 -40.22 -12.90
C CYS A 155 8.41 -41.63 -12.65
N SER A 156 9.53 -41.97 -13.28
CA SER A 156 10.24 -43.25 -13.11
C SER A 156 11.75 -43.05 -12.94
N GLY A 157 12.42 -44.01 -12.29
CA GLY A 157 13.87 -43.96 -12.08
C GLY A 157 14.31 -42.78 -11.20
N THR A 158 15.35 -42.05 -11.63
CA THR A 158 15.88 -40.87 -10.91
C THR A 158 14.81 -39.82 -10.63
N TRP A 159 13.90 -39.58 -11.58
CA TRP A 159 12.80 -38.62 -11.43
C TRP A 159 11.78 -39.01 -10.36
N GLU A 160 11.59 -40.31 -10.10
CA GLU A 160 10.74 -40.77 -8.99
C GLU A 160 11.37 -40.41 -7.63
N SER A 161 12.70 -40.55 -7.52
CA SER A 161 13.45 -40.14 -6.31
C SER A 161 13.36 -38.62 -6.09
N ILE A 162 13.53 -37.83 -7.14
CA ILE A 162 13.42 -36.36 -7.09
C ILE A 162 12.01 -35.92 -6.70
N SER A 163 10.98 -36.55 -7.27
CA SER A 163 9.58 -36.33 -6.87
C SER A 163 9.34 -36.66 -5.39
N ARG A 164 9.97 -37.73 -4.87
CA ARG A 164 9.87 -38.12 -3.46
C ARG A 164 10.56 -37.11 -2.52
N THR A 165 11.73 -36.60 -2.89
CA THR A 165 12.40 -35.50 -2.17
C THR A 165 11.55 -34.23 -2.16
N ALA A 166 11.01 -33.81 -3.31
CA ALA A 166 10.13 -32.64 -3.39
C ALA A 166 8.86 -32.81 -2.55
N ALA A 167 8.26 -34.01 -2.51
CA ALA A 167 7.09 -34.30 -1.67
C ALA A 167 7.40 -34.25 -0.17
N ASN A 168 8.53 -34.81 0.27
CA ASN A 168 8.98 -34.75 1.66
C ASN A 168 9.24 -33.31 2.10
N SER A 169 9.97 -32.55 1.29
CA SER A 169 10.31 -31.16 1.58
C SER A 169 9.12 -30.19 1.47
N SER A 170 8.09 -30.55 0.69
CA SER A 170 6.77 -29.88 0.75
C SER A 170 6.09 -30.06 2.11
N SER A 171 6.28 -31.19 2.80
CA SER A 171 5.79 -31.36 4.17
C SER A 171 6.55 -30.48 5.17
N LEU A 172 7.86 -30.28 4.97
CA LEU A 172 8.65 -29.32 5.76
C LEU A 172 8.16 -27.88 5.54
N ALA A 173 7.90 -27.47 4.29
CA ALA A 173 7.35 -26.16 3.99
C ALA A 173 6.03 -25.90 4.73
N LEU A 174 5.09 -26.86 4.72
CA LEU A 174 3.82 -26.75 5.48
C LEU A 174 4.02 -26.66 7.00
N GLN A 175 5.03 -27.37 7.55
CA GLN A 175 5.36 -27.24 8.98
C GLN A 175 5.92 -25.85 9.30
N MET A 176 6.78 -25.30 8.42
CA MET A 176 7.28 -23.93 8.55
C MET A 176 6.14 -22.90 8.41
N GLU A 177 5.19 -23.10 7.50
CA GLU A 177 3.98 -22.24 7.39
C GLU A 177 3.20 -22.20 8.71
N SER A 178 2.99 -23.36 9.35
CA SER A 178 2.26 -23.44 10.63
C SER A 178 2.94 -22.70 11.80
N VAL A 179 4.26 -22.45 11.71
CA VAL A 179 5.09 -21.85 12.76
C VAL A 179 5.40 -20.38 12.48
N LEU A 180 5.67 -20.03 11.23
CA LEU A 180 5.95 -18.66 10.80
C LEU A 180 4.66 -17.87 10.59
N PHE A 181 3.65 -18.48 9.95
CA PHE A 181 2.43 -17.81 9.47
C PHE A 181 1.13 -18.46 10.00
N PRO A 182 0.99 -18.68 11.33
CA PRO A 182 -0.11 -19.45 11.93
C PRO A 182 -1.53 -18.88 11.72
N TRP A 183 -1.66 -17.68 11.15
CA TRP A 183 -2.94 -17.05 10.84
C TRP A 183 -3.58 -17.52 9.52
N SER A 184 -2.85 -18.21 8.64
CA SER A 184 -3.36 -18.64 7.33
C SER A 184 -4.45 -19.70 7.49
N LEU A 185 -5.73 -19.35 7.28
CA LEU A 185 -6.84 -20.28 7.39
C LEU A 185 -7.17 -20.95 6.04
N GLY A 186 -6.68 -22.17 5.89
CA GLY A 186 -7.00 -23.03 4.75
C GLY A 186 -6.04 -22.86 3.56
N GLY A 187 -5.94 -23.92 2.77
CA GLY A 187 -4.92 -24.03 1.72
C GLY A 187 -3.49 -24.12 2.27
N SER A 188 -2.53 -24.12 1.36
CA SER A 188 -1.13 -23.78 1.61
C SER A 188 -0.83 -22.41 1.02
N LEU A 189 0.23 -21.74 1.47
CA LEU A 189 0.63 -20.47 0.84
C LEU A 189 1.07 -20.66 -0.62
N LEU A 190 1.52 -21.86 -1.01
CA LEU A 190 1.67 -22.25 -2.42
C LEU A 190 0.36 -22.08 -3.19
N SER A 191 -0.75 -22.62 -2.68
CA SER A 191 -2.05 -22.53 -3.37
C SER A 191 -2.59 -21.10 -3.46
N LEU A 192 -2.31 -20.26 -2.45
CA LEU A 192 -2.63 -18.84 -2.50
C LEU A 192 -1.83 -18.13 -3.60
N TYR A 193 -0.51 -18.33 -3.65
CA TYR A 193 0.36 -17.76 -4.68
C TYR A 193 -0.02 -18.24 -6.09
N THR A 194 -0.24 -19.54 -6.28
CA THR A 194 -0.69 -20.10 -7.56
C THR A 194 -2.01 -19.48 -8.02
N SER A 195 -2.94 -19.16 -7.11
CA SER A 195 -4.19 -18.48 -7.51
C SER A 195 -3.95 -17.10 -8.14
N PHE A 196 -2.92 -16.35 -7.72
CA PHE A 196 -2.55 -15.07 -8.35
C PHE A 196 -1.82 -15.24 -9.69
N LEU A 197 -1.24 -16.42 -9.96
CA LEU A 197 -0.70 -16.78 -11.28
C LEU A 197 -1.81 -17.20 -12.25
N GLU A 198 -2.77 -17.99 -11.78
CA GLU A 198 -3.91 -18.46 -12.59
C GLU A 198 -4.90 -17.31 -12.95
N GLN A 199 -4.86 -16.20 -12.20
CA GLN A 199 -5.67 -14.98 -12.43
C GLN A 199 -4.96 -13.89 -13.28
N ALA A 200 -3.85 -14.23 -13.92
CA ALA A 200 -3.01 -13.26 -14.62
C ALA A 200 -3.72 -12.54 -15.79
N PRO A 201 -3.37 -11.27 -16.10
CA PRO A 201 -2.88 -10.20 -15.23
C PRO A 201 -3.98 -9.14 -15.03
N ARG A 202 -5.25 -9.56 -14.83
CA ARG A 202 -6.43 -8.67 -14.98
C ARG A 202 -7.34 -8.53 -13.76
N SER A 203 -7.00 -9.11 -12.62
CA SER A 203 -7.61 -8.76 -11.33
C SER A 203 -6.90 -7.54 -10.68
N ARG A 204 -6.99 -6.38 -11.34
CA ARG A 204 -6.62 -5.07 -10.75
C ARG A 204 -7.74 -4.57 -9.86
N GLY A 205 -7.41 -4.03 -8.69
CA GLY A 205 -8.43 -3.41 -7.84
C GLY A 205 -7.89 -2.70 -6.60
N ILE A 206 -8.80 -2.01 -5.90
CA ILE A 206 -8.50 -1.15 -4.75
C ILE A 206 -8.98 -1.83 -3.47
N VAL A 207 -8.14 -1.82 -2.43
CA VAL A 207 -8.43 -2.42 -1.12
C VAL A 207 -8.34 -1.35 -0.04
N LEU A 208 -9.34 -1.29 0.83
CA LEU A 208 -9.34 -0.38 1.97
C LEU A 208 -9.91 -1.05 3.22
N THR A 209 -9.37 -0.72 4.39
CA THR A 209 -9.90 -1.22 5.68
C THR A 209 -10.80 -0.16 6.32
N ALA A 210 -12.03 -0.51 6.70
CA ALA A 210 -12.96 0.44 7.32
C ALA A 210 -13.77 -0.17 8.46
N GLY A 211 -13.70 0.46 9.64
CA GLY A 211 -14.63 0.28 10.74
C GLY A 211 -15.81 1.27 10.68
N LYS A 212 -16.72 1.14 11.65
CA LYS A 212 -17.94 1.93 11.81
C LYS A 212 -17.70 3.42 12.12
N GLY A 213 -18.74 4.24 11.95
CA GLY A 213 -18.74 5.65 12.33
C GLY A 213 -17.81 6.49 11.43
N MET A 214 -16.87 7.22 12.02
CA MET A 214 -15.99 8.16 11.29
C MET A 214 -15.25 7.49 10.13
N GLN A 215 -14.74 6.26 10.31
CA GLN A 215 -14.04 5.53 9.25
C GLN A 215 -14.97 5.15 8.09
N THR A 216 -16.23 4.80 8.37
CA THR A 216 -17.24 4.58 7.32
C THR A 216 -17.53 5.87 6.55
N ARG A 217 -17.65 7.02 7.24
CA ARG A 217 -17.85 8.32 6.57
C ARG A 217 -16.69 8.68 5.65
N MET A 218 -15.47 8.54 6.13
CA MET A 218 -14.27 8.81 5.33
C MET A 218 -14.17 7.83 4.14
N ALA A 219 -14.45 6.54 4.34
CA ALA A 219 -14.48 5.55 3.25
C ALA A 219 -15.55 5.87 2.18
N VAL A 220 -16.73 6.40 2.57
CA VAL A 220 -17.75 6.88 1.62
C VAL A 220 -17.20 8.02 0.75
N VAL A 221 -16.50 9.00 1.34
CA VAL A 221 -15.88 10.10 0.58
C VAL A 221 -14.70 9.63 -0.26
N SER A 222 -13.89 8.69 0.24
CA SER A 222 -12.79 8.08 -0.51
C SER A 222 -13.29 7.37 -1.78
N ILE A 223 -14.29 6.49 -1.65
CA ILE A 223 -14.93 5.79 -2.78
C ILE A 223 -15.55 6.79 -3.76
N ARG A 224 -16.18 7.87 -3.27
CA ARG A 224 -16.69 8.95 -4.13
C ARG A 224 -15.58 9.67 -4.90
N SER A 225 -14.45 9.99 -4.26
CA SER A 225 -13.30 10.61 -4.94
C SER A 225 -12.70 9.70 -6.03
N ILE A 226 -12.65 8.38 -5.80
CA ILE A 226 -12.24 7.38 -6.80
C ILE A 226 -13.15 7.44 -8.04
N ARG A 227 -14.48 7.46 -7.85
CA ARG A 227 -15.44 7.50 -8.96
C ARG A 227 -15.51 8.86 -9.66
N ALA A 228 -15.43 9.96 -8.91
CA ALA A 228 -15.37 11.32 -9.46
C ALA A 228 -14.09 11.56 -10.29
N ALA A 229 -12.98 10.92 -9.94
CA ALA A 229 -11.75 10.89 -10.72
C ALA A 229 -11.82 9.98 -11.97
N GLY A 230 -12.98 9.37 -12.27
CA GLY A 230 -13.20 8.52 -13.44
C GLY A 230 -12.72 7.07 -13.30
N CYS A 231 -12.26 6.65 -12.12
CA CYS A 231 -11.71 5.31 -11.94
C CYS A 231 -12.82 4.26 -11.78
N VAL A 232 -12.81 3.27 -12.68
CA VAL A 232 -13.81 2.19 -12.76
C VAL A 232 -13.40 0.90 -12.02
N LEU A 233 -12.24 0.89 -11.35
CA LEU A 233 -11.68 -0.32 -10.73
C LEU A 233 -12.60 -0.92 -9.64
N PRO A 234 -12.64 -2.26 -9.50
CA PRO A 234 -13.36 -2.92 -8.42
C PRO A 234 -12.72 -2.58 -7.06
N ILE A 235 -13.55 -2.51 -6.00
CA ILE A 235 -13.13 -2.14 -4.65
C ILE A 235 -13.52 -3.24 -3.64
N GLU A 236 -12.60 -3.61 -2.76
CA GLU A 236 -12.88 -4.50 -1.62
C GLU A 236 -12.63 -3.81 -0.28
N VAL A 237 -13.68 -3.69 0.51
CA VAL A 237 -13.65 -3.08 1.84
C VAL A 237 -13.54 -4.16 2.91
N TYR A 238 -12.39 -4.24 3.57
CA TYR A 238 -12.09 -5.23 4.60
C TYR A 238 -12.45 -4.72 6.01
N TYR A 239 -13.04 -5.58 6.82
CA TYR A 239 -13.47 -5.28 8.21
C TYR A 239 -13.35 -6.49 9.13
N SER A 240 -13.19 -6.25 10.44
CA SER A 240 -12.87 -7.28 11.44
C SER A 240 -14.11 -7.78 12.21
N GLY A 241 -15.12 -8.26 11.48
CA GLY A 241 -16.38 -8.76 12.03
C GLY A 241 -17.39 -7.68 12.45
N ASP A 242 -18.60 -8.10 12.83
CA ASP A 242 -19.77 -7.21 13.03
C ASP A 242 -19.59 -6.13 14.11
N ALA A 243 -18.65 -6.32 15.04
CA ALA A 243 -18.33 -5.36 16.08
C ALA A 243 -17.43 -4.20 15.59
N ASP A 244 -16.71 -4.41 14.48
CA ASP A 244 -15.84 -3.43 13.82
C ASP A 244 -16.65 -2.61 12.80
N LEU A 245 -17.38 -3.30 11.90
CA LEU A 245 -18.26 -2.71 10.89
C LEU A 245 -19.61 -3.43 10.88
N ASP A 246 -20.68 -2.68 11.16
CA ASP A 246 -22.04 -3.20 11.32
C ASP A 246 -22.75 -3.45 9.97
N ALA A 247 -23.98 -3.99 10.02
CA ALA A 247 -24.75 -4.33 8.82
C ALA A 247 -25.26 -3.11 8.03
N GLU A 248 -25.58 -2.00 8.70
CA GLU A 248 -26.09 -0.76 8.10
C GLU A 248 -24.95 -0.04 7.35
N SER A 249 -23.78 0.06 7.98
CA SER A 249 -22.53 0.55 7.39
C SER A 249 -22.05 -0.28 6.20
N ARG A 250 -22.12 -1.63 6.28
CA ARG A 250 -21.78 -2.53 5.16
C ARG A 250 -22.71 -2.35 3.96
N ALA A 251 -24.02 -2.33 4.18
CA ALA A 251 -25.00 -2.11 3.12
C ALA A 251 -24.79 -0.76 2.42
N ARG A 252 -24.45 0.29 3.18
CA ARG A 252 -24.12 1.62 2.64
C ARG A 252 -22.90 1.60 1.74
N LEU A 253 -21.82 0.92 2.13
CA LEU A 253 -20.60 0.84 1.33
C LEU A 253 -20.84 0.09 0.01
N VAL A 254 -21.55 -1.04 0.03
CA VAL A 254 -21.93 -1.78 -1.18
C VAL A 254 -22.83 -0.94 -2.10
N ALA A 255 -23.72 -0.11 -1.55
CA ALA A 255 -24.60 0.77 -2.33
C ALA A 255 -23.85 1.82 -3.17
N LEU A 256 -22.59 2.14 -2.83
CA LEU A 256 -21.73 3.04 -3.63
C LEU A 256 -21.22 2.42 -4.93
N GLY A 257 -21.46 1.12 -5.18
CA GLY A 257 -21.04 0.46 -6.41
C GLY A 257 -21.64 1.09 -7.67
N ASN A 258 -22.96 1.31 -7.69
CA ASN A 258 -23.71 2.00 -8.75
C ASN A 258 -23.31 1.63 -10.20
N GLY A 259 -23.10 0.32 -10.46
CA GLY A 259 -22.64 -0.20 -11.75
C GLY A 259 -21.19 -0.72 -11.76
N TYR A 260 -20.41 -0.41 -10.71
CA TYR A 260 -19.06 -0.93 -10.46
C TYR A 260 -19.05 -1.83 -9.22
N ASP A 261 -18.12 -2.79 -9.17
CA ASP A 261 -17.99 -3.68 -8.02
C ASP A 261 -17.44 -2.94 -6.79
N VAL A 262 -18.24 -2.92 -5.71
CA VAL A 262 -17.81 -2.56 -4.36
C VAL A 262 -18.30 -3.66 -3.42
N THR A 263 -17.37 -4.45 -2.88
CA THR A 263 -17.69 -5.58 -1.99
C THR A 263 -17.16 -5.35 -0.57
N VAL A 264 -17.75 -6.04 0.41
CA VAL A 264 -17.34 -5.99 1.82
C VAL A 264 -16.91 -7.38 2.28
N ARG A 265 -15.73 -7.50 2.90
CA ARG A 265 -15.14 -8.80 3.30
C ARG A 265 -14.77 -8.84 4.77
N ASP A 266 -15.31 -9.82 5.49
CA ASP A 266 -14.96 -10.08 6.89
C ASP A 266 -13.61 -10.81 6.97
N ILE A 267 -12.57 -10.10 7.39
CA ILE A 267 -11.21 -10.64 7.43
C ILE A 267 -11.06 -11.79 8.45
N THR A 268 -11.94 -11.84 9.47
CA THR A 268 -11.96 -12.91 10.49
C THR A 268 -12.45 -14.27 9.97
N LYS A 269 -12.88 -14.32 8.69
CA LYS A 269 -13.27 -15.55 7.98
C LYS A 269 -12.17 -16.06 7.04
N ILE A 270 -11.08 -15.31 6.89
CA ILE A 270 -10.01 -15.56 5.91
C ILE A 270 -8.66 -15.78 6.60
N VAL A 271 -8.43 -15.16 7.77
CA VAL A 271 -7.28 -15.42 8.65
C VAL A 271 -7.73 -15.56 10.11
N ASP A 272 -6.96 -16.29 10.92
CA ASP A 272 -7.24 -16.41 12.36
C ASP A 272 -7.02 -15.04 13.04
N PRO A 273 -8.07 -14.43 13.61
CA PRO A 273 -7.95 -13.11 14.22
C PRO A 273 -7.10 -13.11 15.49
N VAL A 274 -6.86 -14.26 16.13
CA VAL A 274 -6.07 -14.36 17.36
C VAL A 274 -4.57 -14.23 17.07
N SER A 275 -4.06 -14.94 16.05
CA SER A 275 -2.65 -14.87 15.66
C SER A 275 -2.34 -13.76 14.64
N ALA A 276 -3.31 -13.34 13.80
CA ALA A 276 -3.15 -12.16 12.95
C ALA A 276 -3.20 -10.85 13.74
N GLY A 277 -4.00 -10.77 14.81
CA GLY A 277 -4.05 -9.59 15.68
C GLY A 277 -4.74 -8.39 15.03
N LEU A 278 -5.87 -8.65 14.36
CA LEU A 278 -6.60 -7.73 13.47
C LEU A 278 -7.22 -6.53 14.22
N ARG A 279 -6.39 -5.58 14.65
CA ARG A 279 -6.78 -4.34 15.37
C ARG A 279 -5.92 -3.17 14.91
N GLY A 280 -6.56 -2.03 14.65
CA GLY A 280 -5.88 -0.85 14.14
C GLY A 280 -5.15 -1.14 12.84
N TRP A 281 -3.91 -0.68 12.73
CA TRP A 281 -3.05 -0.78 11.56
C TRP A 281 -2.86 -2.20 11.00
N ALA A 282 -2.82 -3.22 11.88
CA ALA A 282 -2.44 -4.58 11.51
C ALA A 282 -3.31 -5.21 10.41
N ALA A 283 -4.59 -4.81 10.28
CA ALA A 283 -5.51 -5.37 9.30
C ALA A 283 -5.11 -5.08 7.83
N LYS A 284 -4.38 -3.98 7.58
CA LYS A 284 -4.02 -3.50 6.23
C LYS A 284 -3.17 -4.51 5.42
N PRO A 285 -2.00 -5.00 5.90
CA PRO A 285 -1.25 -6.07 5.21
C PRO A 285 -2.07 -7.31 4.90
N PHE A 286 -2.90 -7.79 5.84
CA PHE A 286 -3.72 -8.98 5.62
C PHE A 286 -4.80 -8.73 4.55
N ALA A 287 -5.41 -7.55 4.50
CA ALA A 287 -6.36 -7.18 3.46
C ALA A 287 -5.69 -7.18 2.06
N ALA A 288 -4.50 -6.58 1.92
CA ALA A 288 -3.74 -6.61 0.67
C ALA A 288 -3.29 -8.03 0.30
N MET A 289 -2.90 -8.86 1.27
CA MET A 289 -2.45 -10.23 1.01
C MET A 289 -3.61 -11.12 0.54
N PHE A 290 -4.77 -11.03 1.20
CA PHE A 290 -5.91 -11.95 1.03
C PHE A 290 -7.09 -11.37 0.22
N THR A 291 -6.93 -10.24 -0.47
CA THR A 291 -7.82 -9.84 -1.59
C THR A 291 -7.67 -10.77 -2.79
N SER A 292 -8.75 -10.96 -3.55
CA SER A 292 -8.74 -11.64 -4.85
C SER A 292 -8.11 -10.83 -6.00
N PHE A 293 -7.64 -9.61 -5.74
CA PHE A 293 -6.80 -8.89 -6.70
C PHE A 293 -5.37 -9.40 -6.68
N ALA A 294 -4.81 -9.70 -7.86
CA ALA A 294 -3.39 -9.94 -8.03
C ALA A 294 -2.60 -8.62 -8.08
N GLU A 295 -3.18 -7.56 -8.64
CA GLU A 295 -2.60 -6.22 -8.69
C GLU A 295 -3.42 -5.26 -7.81
N VAL A 296 -2.84 -4.87 -6.68
CA VAL A 296 -3.54 -4.25 -5.54
C VAL A 296 -3.12 -2.80 -5.37
N ILE A 297 -4.09 -1.89 -5.28
CA ILE A 297 -3.94 -0.56 -4.65
C ILE A 297 -4.48 -0.66 -3.22
N LEU A 298 -3.62 -0.84 -2.23
CA LEU A 298 -4.01 -0.74 -0.81
C LEU A 298 -4.06 0.75 -0.43
N GLN A 299 -5.12 1.18 0.26
CA GLN A 299 -5.24 2.56 0.74
C GLN A 299 -5.92 2.67 2.11
N ASP A 300 -5.68 3.79 2.80
CA ASP A 300 -6.40 4.17 4.02
C ASP A 300 -7.81 4.69 3.72
N ALA A 301 -8.74 4.53 4.67
CA ALA A 301 -10.12 4.99 4.53
C ALA A 301 -10.27 6.52 4.42
N ASP A 302 -9.23 7.29 4.75
CA ASP A 302 -9.21 8.75 4.70
C ASP A 302 -8.25 9.33 3.63
N VAL A 303 -7.94 8.51 2.61
CA VAL A 303 -7.37 8.96 1.33
C VAL A 303 -8.44 9.62 0.47
N VAL A 304 -8.13 10.78 -0.08
CA VAL A 304 -8.91 11.47 -1.12
C VAL A 304 -8.10 11.47 -2.41
N TRP A 305 -8.74 11.04 -3.50
CA TRP A 305 -8.16 11.06 -4.84
C TRP A 305 -8.50 12.35 -5.59
N VAL A 306 -7.53 12.82 -6.36
CA VAL A 306 -7.64 14.03 -7.21
C VAL A 306 -7.52 13.68 -8.70
N ARG A 307 -6.81 12.59 -9.03
CA ARG A 307 -6.84 11.94 -10.35
C ARG A 307 -7.10 10.43 -10.21
N SER A 308 -7.23 9.71 -11.33
CA SER A 308 -7.66 8.31 -11.33
C SER A 308 -6.60 7.37 -10.73
N PRO A 309 -6.91 6.55 -9.71
CA PRO A 309 -6.02 5.50 -9.22
C PRO A 309 -5.44 4.57 -10.29
N ASP A 310 -6.13 4.38 -11.41
CA ASP A 310 -5.66 3.51 -12.50
C ASP A 310 -4.39 4.04 -13.19
N GLU A 311 -4.07 5.34 -13.04
CA GLU A 311 -2.82 5.95 -13.52
C GLU A 311 -1.58 5.37 -12.83
N MET A 312 -1.68 4.85 -11.59
CA MET A 312 -0.55 4.23 -10.88
C MET A 312 -0.05 2.94 -11.53
N PHE A 313 -0.92 2.19 -12.21
CA PHE A 313 -0.52 0.98 -12.93
C PHE A 313 0.20 1.27 -14.27
N ARG A 314 0.51 2.55 -14.54
CA ARG A 314 1.27 3.07 -15.69
C ARG A 314 2.51 3.85 -15.22
N ASP A 315 2.91 3.68 -13.95
CA ASP A 315 4.14 4.24 -13.43
C ASP A 315 5.33 3.34 -13.80
N GLU A 316 6.42 3.94 -14.29
CA GLU A 316 7.59 3.24 -14.81
C GLU A 316 8.27 2.37 -13.73
N GLU A 317 8.25 2.82 -12.47
CA GLU A 317 8.80 2.07 -11.34
C GLU A 317 7.86 0.92 -10.90
N TYR A 318 6.54 1.07 -11.11
CA TYR A 318 5.58 -0.02 -10.93
C TYR A 318 5.68 -1.07 -12.04
N GLU A 319 5.79 -0.68 -13.30
CA GLU A 319 5.97 -1.64 -14.40
C GLU A 319 7.28 -2.41 -14.23
N ARG A 320 8.35 -1.74 -13.77
CA ARG A 320 9.63 -2.37 -13.43
C ARG A 320 9.55 -3.38 -12.29
N THR A 321 8.95 -3.03 -11.15
CA THR A 321 9.02 -3.86 -9.90
C THR A 321 7.74 -4.63 -9.54
N GLY A 322 6.58 -4.14 -9.98
CA GLY A 322 5.28 -4.55 -9.45
C GLY A 322 5.02 -4.01 -8.04
N THR A 323 5.68 -2.93 -7.62
CA THR A 323 5.41 -2.22 -6.36
C THR A 323 5.32 -0.72 -6.62
N LEU A 324 4.74 0.07 -5.72
CA LEU A 324 5.00 1.51 -5.64
C LEU A 324 4.76 1.97 -4.20
N PHE A 325 5.82 2.43 -3.52
CA PHE A 325 5.77 2.89 -2.13
C PHE A 325 5.99 4.40 -2.05
N HIS A 326 5.30 5.06 -1.11
CA HIS A 326 5.30 6.51 -0.98
C HIS A 326 6.15 6.97 0.22
N PHE A 327 6.72 8.17 0.17
CA PHE A 327 7.62 8.69 1.21
C PHE A 327 6.87 9.38 2.35
N ASP A 328 7.28 9.14 3.60
CA ASP A 328 6.95 10.06 4.71
C ASP A 328 8.02 11.16 4.82
N ARG A 329 7.75 12.13 5.69
CA ARG A 329 8.46 13.39 5.91
C ARG A 329 9.91 13.15 6.33
N ARG A 330 10.87 13.45 5.44
CA ARG A 330 12.28 13.05 5.59
C ARG A 330 13.00 13.74 6.75
N THR A 331 12.44 14.83 7.28
CA THR A 331 13.03 15.66 8.33
C THR A 331 12.21 15.76 9.62
N PHE A 332 10.99 15.21 9.68
CA PHE A 332 10.09 15.41 10.82
C PHE A 332 10.55 14.67 12.09
N THR A 333 10.83 13.37 11.99
CA THR A 333 11.13 12.53 13.15
C THR A 333 12.64 12.30 13.30
N LYS A 334 13.16 12.54 14.51
CA LYS A 334 14.60 12.45 14.78
C LYS A 334 15.04 10.98 14.86
N SER A 335 15.98 10.56 14.00
CA SER A 335 16.44 9.17 13.92
C SER A 335 16.90 8.60 15.28
N GLN A 336 16.39 7.43 15.64
CA GLN A 336 16.72 6.75 16.89
C GLN A 336 17.65 5.54 16.67
N LYS A 337 18.71 5.44 17.48
CA LYS A 337 19.59 4.25 17.52
C LYS A 337 18.87 2.95 17.90
N LYS A 338 17.64 3.02 18.43
CA LYS A 338 16.78 1.86 18.70
C LYS A 338 16.20 1.31 17.39
N ARG A 339 15.42 2.13 16.68
CA ARG A 339 14.81 1.82 15.37
C ARG A 339 15.84 1.34 14.35
N GLN A 340 16.97 2.06 14.19
CA GLN A 340 18.02 1.65 13.25
C GLN A 340 18.63 0.27 13.56
N ARG A 341 18.84 -0.08 14.85
CA ARG A 341 19.40 -1.39 15.23
C ARG A 341 18.42 -2.53 14.99
N PHE A 342 17.13 -2.32 15.25
CA PHE A 342 16.07 -3.30 14.96
C PHE A 342 15.98 -3.58 13.46
N VAL A 343 15.88 -2.53 12.62
CA VAL A 343 15.93 -2.69 11.16
C VAL A 343 17.20 -3.41 10.71
N ARG A 344 18.38 -3.05 11.26
CA ARG A 344 19.65 -3.72 10.91
C ARG A 344 19.78 -5.16 11.43
N SER A 345 18.99 -5.62 12.41
CA SER A 345 19.03 -7.03 12.84
C SER A 345 18.29 -7.93 11.84
N LEU A 346 17.19 -7.43 11.27
CA LEU A 346 16.31 -8.12 10.32
C LEU A 346 16.94 -8.45 8.96
N LEU A 347 17.80 -7.56 8.45
CA LEU A 347 18.40 -7.70 7.11
C LEU A 347 19.12 -9.05 6.91
N ALA A 348 19.26 -9.50 5.66
CA ALA A 348 20.16 -10.61 5.33
C ALA A 348 21.63 -10.25 5.64
N PRO A 349 22.52 -11.21 5.98
CA PRO A 349 23.89 -10.93 6.41
C PRO A 349 24.71 -10.08 5.44
N HIS A 350 24.61 -10.32 4.13
CA HIS A 350 25.33 -9.54 3.11
C HIS A 350 24.84 -8.07 3.06
N LEU A 351 23.53 -7.84 3.22
CA LEU A 351 22.91 -6.50 3.24
C LEU A 351 23.33 -5.65 4.45
N LYS A 352 23.91 -6.24 5.50
CA LYS A 352 24.40 -5.52 6.69
C LYS A 352 25.70 -4.76 6.42
N ASN A 353 26.50 -5.20 5.43
CA ASN A 353 27.86 -4.72 5.19
C ASN A 353 27.97 -3.74 4.01
N ILE A 354 27.01 -3.76 3.09
CA ILE A 354 26.92 -2.77 2.00
C ILE A 354 26.37 -1.43 2.49
N PRO A 355 26.61 -0.31 1.79
CA PRO A 355 25.95 0.96 2.06
C PRO A 355 24.42 0.82 2.00
N PRO A 356 23.67 1.53 2.88
CA PRO A 356 22.22 1.55 2.80
C PRO A 356 21.73 2.37 1.59
N PRO A 357 20.56 2.04 1.01
CA PRO A 357 19.95 2.82 -0.07
C PRO A 357 19.80 4.31 0.29
N ARG A 358 19.90 5.21 -0.70
CA ARG A 358 19.86 6.68 -0.51
C ARG A 358 18.53 7.13 0.09
N GLU A 359 17.46 6.42 -0.28
CA GLU A 359 16.07 6.57 0.08
C GLU A 359 15.80 6.13 1.53
N ASN A 360 16.61 5.21 2.07
CA ASN A 360 16.34 4.62 3.38
C ASN A 360 16.86 5.49 4.54
N TYR A 361 16.10 6.53 4.86
CA TYR A 361 16.45 7.52 5.89
C TYR A 361 16.62 6.92 7.30
N ILE A 362 15.96 5.80 7.62
CA ILE A 362 16.19 5.05 8.87
C ILE A 362 17.61 4.47 8.90
N LEU A 363 17.97 3.66 7.90
CA LEU A 363 19.29 3.02 7.83
C LEU A 363 20.42 4.06 7.76
N ARG A 364 20.20 5.17 7.03
CA ARG A 364 21.10 6.33 6.93
C ARG A 364 21.15 7.20 8.20
N ARG A 365 20.34 6.94 9.22
CA ARG A 365 20.24 7.72 10.48
C ARG A 365 19.89 9.20 10.25
N LYS A 366 18.95 9.46 9.35
CA LYS A 366 18.44 10.80 9.00
C LYS A 366 17.08 11.04 9.64
N SER A 367 16.06 10.38 9.12
CA SER A 367 14.70 10.35 9.68
C SER A 367 14.53 9.18 10.65
N ASN A 368 13.43 9.15 11.38
CA ASN A 368 12.94 7.95 12.03
C ASN A 368 11.96 7.19 11.13
N ASP A 369 11.24 7.81 10.21
CA ASP A 369 10.26 7.16 9.32
C ASP A 369 10.73 7.27 7.84
N VAL A 370 10.39 6.31 6.98
CA VAL A 370 10.69 6.37 5.53
C VAL A 370 9.43 6.32 4.68
N GLN A 371 8.50 5.41 4.98
CA GLN A 371 7.32 5.17 4.14
C GLN A 371 6.04 5.80 4.70
N ASP A 372 5.22 6.39 3.83
CA ASP A 372 3.78 6.47 4.08
C ASP A 372 3.07 5.24 3.51
N SER A 373 2.20 4.62 4.31
CA SER A 373 1.35 3.50 3.91
C SER A 373 -0.09 3.95 3.62
N GLY A 374 -0.36 5.26 3.57
CA GLY A 374 -1.63 5.81 3.10
C GLY A 374 -2.06 5.27 1.74
N ILE A 375 -1.09 5.02 0.84
CA ILE A 375 -1.24 4.14 -0.33
C ILE A 375 -0.02 3.22 -0.49
N VAL A 376 -0.27 1.95 -0.84
CA VAL A 376 0.76 0.96 -1.20
C VAL A 376 0.31 0.16 -2.42
N LEU A 377 1.08 0.16 -3.51
CA LEU A 377 0.83 -0.71 -4.66
C LEU A 377 1.64 -2.00 -4.62
N ILE A 378 1.00 -3.13 -4.95
CA ILE A 378 1.63 -4.46 -4.96
C ILE A 378 1.01 -5.35 -6.06
N ASN A 379 1.84 -5.86 -6.96
CA ASN A 379 1.55 -7.02 -7.81
C ASN A 379 2.03 -8.29 -7.10
N LYS A 380 1.09 -9.12 -6.65
CA LYS A 380 1.31 -10.38 -5.93
C LYS A 380 1.55 -11.60 -6.83
N SER A 381 1.37 -11.48 -8.14
CA SER A 381 1.74 -12.55 -9.09
C SER A 381 3.27 -12.61 -9.30
N ARG A 382 4.01 -11.59 -8.83
CA ARG A 382 5.48 -11.63 -8.75
C ARG A 382 5.93 -12.30 -7.45
N ARG A 383 6.75 -13.35 -7.59
CA ARG A 383 7.23 -14.24 -6.50
C ARG A 383 7.78 -13.47 -5.30
N GLU A 384 8.61 -12.47 -5.55
CA GLU A 384 9.30 -11.67 -4.52
C GLU A 384 8.32 -10.79 -3.74
N ASN A 385 7.36 -10.19 -4.43
CA ASN A 385 6.34 -9.32 -3.84
C ASN A 385 5.34 -10.09 -2.98
N PHE A 386 4.99 -11.33 -3.37
CA PHE A 386 4.21 -12.24 -2.54
C PHE A 386 4.92 -12.52 -1.20
N TYR A 387 6.22 -12.83 -1.24
CA TYR A 387 7.00 -13.09 -0.02
C TYR A 387 7.26 -11.83 0.81
N GLY A 388 7.49 -10.68 0.17
CA GLY A 388 7.65 -9.40 0.86
C GLY A 388 6.36 -8.98 1.59
N LEU A 389 5.19 -9.17 0.97
CA LEU A 389 3.90 -8.92 1.61
C LEU A 389 3.57 -9.97 2.69
N LEU A 390 3.98 -11.23 2.53
CA LEU A 390 3.89 -12.27 3.56
C LEU A 390 4.75 -11.91 4.79
N ALA A 391 5.96 -11.41 4.58
CA ALA A 391 6.83 -10.90 5.63
C ALA A 391 6.30 -9.60 6.26
N THR A 392 5.64 -8.73 5.49
CA THR A 392 4.89 -7.58 6.01
C THR A 392 3.77 -8.03 6.95
N CYS A 393 2.99 -9.04 6.56
CA CYS A 393 1.99 -9.67 7.43
C CYS A 393 2.63 -10.24 8.71
N LYS A 394 3.80 -10.88 8.60
CA LYS A 394 4.56 -11.36 9.77
C LYS A 394 4.94 -10.24 10.73
N LEU A 395 5.45 -9.11 10.24
CA LEU A 395 5.82 -7.96 11.08
C LEU A 395 4.63 -7.33 11.83
N ASN A 396 3.41 -7.47 11.31
CA ASN A 396 2.18 -6.93 11.88
C ASN A 396 1.33 -7.95 12.68
N ALA A 397 1.71 -9.22 12.71
CA ALA A 397 0.99 -10.27 13.41
C ALA A 397 0.95 -10.06 14.95
N ALA A 398 0.08 -10.79 15.64
CA ALA A 398 -0.34 -10.46 17.02
C ALA A 398 0.76 -10.48 18.09
N LYS A 399 1.87 -11.20 17.86
CA LYS A 399 3.02 -11.24 18.79
C LYS A 399 4.10 -10.26 18.37
N GLU A 400 4.31 -10.16 17.06
CA GLU A 400 5.34 -9.41 16.39
C GLU A 400 5.06 -7.90 16.49
N SER A 401 3.83 -7.48 16.19
CA SER A 401 3.36 -6.08 16.29
C SER A 401 3.70 -5.40 17.63
N VAL A 402 3.69 -6.16 18.76
CA VAL A 402 4.05 -5.66 20.09
C VAL A 402 5.47 -5.08 20.13
N VAL A 403 6.41 -5.67 19.40
CA VAL A 403 7.81 -5.21 19.30
C VAL A 403 8.02 -4.37 18.05
N THR A 404 7.39 -4.71 16.92
CA THR A 404 7.45 -3.93 15.67
C THR A 404 6.99 -2.50 15.92
N TYR A 405 5.83 -2.28 16.56
CA TYR A 405 5.29 -0.93 16.81
C TYR A 405 5.98 -0.20 17.97
N ASP A 406 6.76 -0.91 18.80
CA ASP A 406 7.71 -0.32 19.75
C ASP A 406 9.00 0.19 19.05
N HIS A 407 9.20 -0.20 17.78
CA HIS A 407 10.35 0.19 16.97
C HIS A 407 9.99 1.12 15.80
N VAL A 408 8.97 0.83 14.98
CA VAL A 408 8.46 1.64 13.84
C VAL A 408 7.05 2.19 14.11
N HIS A 409 6.56 3.17 13.34
CA HIS A 409 5.22 3.75 13.57
C HIS A 409 4.11 2.93 12.88
N GLY A 410 3.56 1.95 13.59
CA GLY A 410 2.47 1.13 13.06
C GLY A 410 2.90 0.30 11.84
N ASP A 411 2.03 0.21 10.84
CA ASP A 411 2.26 -0.53 9.59
C ASP A 411 3.21 0.18 8.61
N LYS A 412 3.38 1.50 8.71
CA LYS A 412 4.07 2.37 7.72
C LYS A 412 5.35 1.77 7.13
N ASP A 413 6.40 1.67 7.95
CA ASP A 413 7.70 1.14 7.52
C ASP A 413 7.72 -0.39 7.35
N THR A 414 6.64 -1.11 7.66
CA THR A 414 6.64 -2.59 7.62
C THR A 414 6.55 -3.16 6.22
N PHE A 415 6.05 -2.39 5.23
CA PHE A 415 5.94 -2.83 3.83
C PHE A 415 7.34 -2.99 3.21
N TRP A 416 8.12 -1.92 3.04
CA TRP A 416 9.49 -2.03 2.53
C TRP A 416 10.38 -2.96 3.38
N LEU A 417 10.19 -2.96 4.71
CA LEU A 417 10.93 -3.84 5.62
C LEU A 417 10.55 -5.32 5.47
N GLY A 418 9.34 -5.62 4.98
CA GLY A 418 8.91 -6.98 4.64
C GLY A 418 9.75 -7.58 3.52
N TRP A 419 10.06 -6.82 2.46
CA TRP A 419 10.95 -7.27 1.38
C TRP A 419 12.37 -7.52 1.91
N GLU A 420 12.93 -6.59 2.70
CA GLU A 420 14.26 -6.74 3.33
C GLU A 420 14.33 -7.93 4.31
N VAL A 421 13.22 -8.25 4.99
CA VAL A 421 13.06 -9.47 5.81
C VAL A 421 13.06 -10.72 4.92
N ALA A 422 12.25 -10.73 3.85
CA ALA A 422 12.17 -11.83 2.89
C ALA A 422 13.46 -12.03 2.06
N GLY A 423 14.38 -11.07 2.08
CA GLY A 423 15.69 -11.12 1.42
C GLY A 423 15.75 -10.39 0.07
N PHE A 424 14.70 -9.66 -0.30
CA PHE A 424 14.57 -8.96 -1.58
C PHE A 424 14.77 -7.44 -1.44
N ARG A 425 15.26 -6.82 -2.51
CA ARG A 425 15.35 -5.34 -2.67
C ARG A 425 14.71 -4.84 -3.96
N THR A 426 13.90 -5.67 -4.59
CA THR A 426 13.23 -5.46 -5.88
C THR A 426 11.92 -4.67 -5.75
N TYR A 427 11.81 -3.82 -4.72
CA TYR A 427 10.74 -2.84 -4.57
C TYR A 427 11.22 -1.44 -5.01
N CYS A 428 10.31 -0.51 -5.25
CA CYS A 428 10.60 0.86 -5.64
C CYS A 428 9.86 1.89 -4.76
N TRP A 429 10.19 3.16 -5.01
CA TRP A 429 9.54 4.31 -4.41
C TRP A 429 8.92 5.19 -5.51
N GLU A 430 7.95 6.02 -5.15
CA GLU A 430 7.52 7.12 -5.99
C GLU A 430 8.70 8.03 -6.38
N ARG A 431 8.61 8.67 -7.55
CA ARG A 431 9.66 9.57 -8.07
C ARG A 431 9.85 10.85 -7.23
N TRP A 432 8.82 11.29 -6.51
CA TRP A 432 8.73 12.62 -5.92
C TRP A 432 8.80 12.58 -4.39
N PRO A 433 9.44 13.57 -3.74
CA PRO A 433 9.34 13.69 -2.29
C PRO A 433 7.93 14.13 -1.89
N VAL A 434 7.54 13.76 -0.68
CA VAL A 434 6.23 14.07 -0.09
C VAL A 434 5.89 15.56 -0.12
N VAL A 435 4.62 15.87 -0.38
CA VAL A 435 4.09 17.24 -0.53
C VAL A 435 3.37 17.68 0.75
N ALA A 436 3.64 18.92 1.15
CA ALA A 436 2.76 19.63 2.07
C ALA A 436 1.71 20.39 1.26
N MET A 437 0.46 19.92 1.29
CA MET A 437 -0.71 20.72 0.91
C MET A 437 -1.37 21.26 2.18
N GLY A 438 -1.66 22.55 2.23
CA GLY A 438 -2.22 23.17 3.42
C GLY A 438 -2.26 24.68 3.40
N TYR A 439 -2.39 25.27 4.58
CA TYR A 439 -2.61 26.69 4.77
C TYR A 439 -1.26 27.42 4.95
N LEU A 440 -1.02 28.44 4.14
CA LEU A 440 0.17 29.28 4.25
C LEU A 440 0.12 30.07 5.57
N THR A 441 1.07 29.80 6.45
CA THR A 441 1.11 30.28 7.83
C THR A 441 2.40 31.06 8.09
N ARG A 442 2.29 32.29 8.58
CA ARG A 442 3.41 33.17 8.96
C ARG A 442 4.07 32.76 10.28
N GLY A 443 5.16 33.44 10.65
CA GLY A 443 5.86 33.25 11.92
C GLY A 443 5.18 33.85 13.16
N ASP A 444 4.17 34.71 12.97
CA ASP A 444 3.39 35.41 14.02
C ASP A 444 1.93 34.88 14.18
N GLN A 445 1.51 34.01 13.26
CA GLN A 445 0.20 33.35 13.27
C GLN A 445 0.25 32.03 14.06
N SER A 446 -0.88 31.67 14.67
CA SER A 446 -1.07 30.34 15.28
C SER A 446 -1.48 29.32 14.21
N PRO A 447 -0.71 28.22 14.00
CA PRO A 447 -1.10 27.16 13.07
C PRO A 447 -2.45 26.52 13.43
N LEU A 448 -2.82 26.50 14.71
CA LEU A 448 -4.12 25.98 15.17
C LEU A 448 -5.28 26.88 14.73
N MET A 449 -5.12 28.20 14.85
CA MET A 449 -6.14 29.17 14.45
C MET A 449 -6.29 29.27 12.94
N VAL A 450 -5.18 29.19 12.19
CA VAL A 450 -5.19 29.14 10.72
C VAL A 450 -5.86 27.85 10.24
N VAL A 451 -5.32 26.66 10.58
CA VAL A 451 -5.78 25.38 10.01
C VAL A 451 -7.23 25.06 10.40
N TYR A 452 -7.59 25.16 11.69
CA TYR A 452 -8.91 24.72 12.16
C TYR A 452 -9.99 25.81 12.13
N LYS A 453 -9.63 27.10 12.07
CA LYS A 453 -10.61 28.21 12.20
C LYS A 453 -10.50 29.26 11.09
N ASN A 454 -9.55 29.13 10.16
CA ASN A 454 -9.26 30.09 9.09
C ASN A 454 -8.97 31.52 9.59
N VAL A 455 -8.41 31.65 10.80
CA VAL A 455 -8.09 32.94 11.43
C VAL A 455 -6.62 33.25 11.24
N HIS A 456 -6.34 34.23 10.36
CA HIS A 456 -5.00 34.62 9.91
C HIS A 456 -4.44 35.85 10.65
N THR A 457 -5.15 36.38 11.65
CA THR A 457 -4.66 37.48 12.49
C THR A 457 -3.50 37.05 13.40
N PRO A 458 -2.51 37.92 13.69
CA PRO A 458 -1.40 37.62 14.62
C PRO A 458 -1.88 37.15 15.99
N HIS A 459 -1.33 36.05 16.50
CA HIS A 459 -1.79 35.45 17.77
C HIS A 459 -0.76 35.66 18.89
N GLY A 460 -0.95 36.72 19.69
CA GLY A 460 0.03 37.29 20.64
C GLY A 460 0.54 36.42 21.81
N ARG A 461 0.38 35.09 21.76
CA ARG A 461 1.12 34.13 22.59
C ARG A 461 2.18 33.35 21.82
N TYR A 462 2.18 33.41 20.49
CA TYR A 462 3.15 32.72 19.65
C TYR A 462 4.45 33.55 19.56
N VAL A 463 5.59 32.94 19.92
CA VAL A 463 6.89 33.62 19.90
C VAL A 463 7.53 33.43 18.51
N PRO A 464 7.85 34.50 17.77
CA PRO A 464 8.20 34.39 16.36
C PRO A 464 9.57 33.75 16.16
N TYR A 465 9.60 32.52 15.64
CA TYR A 465 10.84 31.83 15.25
C TYR A 465 11.35 32.31 13.87
N LYS A 466 11.55 33.64 13.78
CA LYS A 466 11.73 34.47 12.57
C LYS A 466 10.46 34.58 11.71
N MET A 467 10.45 35.53 10.77
CA MET A 467 9.38 35.73 9.77
C MET A 467 9.42 34.64 8.68
N LYS A 468 9.40 33.37 9.09
CA LYS A 468 9.47 32.23 8.17
C LYS A 468 8.07 31.73 7.85
N PHE A 469 7.77 31.66 6.55
CA PHE A 469 6.53 31.07 6.05
C PHE A 469 6.56 29.55 6.13
N ARG A 470 5.39 28.96 6.32
CA ARG A 470 5.17 27.52 6.51
C ARG A 470 3.89 27.12 5.79
N ILE A 471 3.80 25.88 5.31
CA ILE A 471 2.53 25.28 4.91
C ILE A 471 2.13 24.29 6.01
N CYS A 472 1.01 24.55 6.68
CA CYS A 472 0.55 23.77 7.83
C CYS A 472 -0.78 23.08 7.53
N SER A 473 -0.91 21.80 7.91
CA SER A 473 -2.12 21.00 7.74
C SER A 473 -2.10 19.71 8.59
N LEU A 474 -3.16 18.90 8.51
CA LEU A 474 -3.18 17.51 8.98
C LEU A 474 -2.87 16.53 7.83
N GLN A 475 -3.01 16.99 6.59
CA GLN A 475 -2.91 16.21 5.38
C GLN A 475 -1.46 15.84 5.03
N LEU A 476 -1.29 14.76 4.30
CA LEU A 476 -0.06 14.40 3.60
C LEU A 476 -0.39 14.11 2.14
N THR A 477 0.43 14.58 1.21
CA THR A 477 0.04 14.71 -0.20
C THR A 477 1.12 14.19 -1.13
N HIS A 478 0.70 13.62 -2.25
CA HIS A 478 1.58 13.00 -3.24
C HIS A 478 1.20 13.43 -4.66
N LEU A 479 2.18 13.41 -5.56
CA LEU A 479 2.05 13.91 -6.92
C LEU A 479 1.76 12.79 -7.92
N ASP A 480 1.32 13.17 -9.12
CA ASP A 480 1.28 12.25 -10.25
C ASP A 480 2.70 11.92 -10.74
N ARG A 481 2.85 10.89 -11.59
CA ARG A 481 4.15 10.51 -12.17
C ARG A 481 4.87 11.64 -12.93
N THR A 482 4.15 12.70 -13.30
CA THR A 482 4.71 13.88 -14.01
C THR A 482 5.19 14.98 -13.06
N GLY A 483 4.81 14.94 -11.78
CA GLY A 483 5.13 15.94 -10.76
C GLY A 483 4.31 17.23 -10.87
N LYS A 484 3.40 17.34 -11.85
CA LYS A 484 2.69 18.59 -12.17
C LYS A 484 1.44 18.80 -11.34
N HIS A 485 0.84 17.71 -10.87
CA HIS A 485 -0.47 17.69 -10.22
C HIS A 485 -0.44 16.95 -8.90
N ILE A 486 -1.28 17.39 -7.97
CA ILE A 486 -1.67 16.57 -6.82
C ILE A 486 -2.46 15.37 -7.35
N PHE A 487 -2.13 14.20 -6.84
CA PHE A 487 -2.74 12.95 -7.28
C PHE A 487 -3.68 12.37 -6.22
N TRP A 488 -3.21 12.33 -4.98
CA TRP A 488 -3.98 11.92 -3.81
C TRP A 488 -3.43 12.59 -2.54
N PHE A 489 -4.24 12.62 -1.48
CA PHE A 489 -3.79 12.99 -0.14
C PHE A 489 -4.44 12.13 0.94
N ASN A 490 -3.66 11.73 1.95
CA ASN A 490 -4.21 11.23 3.21
C ASN A 490 -4.61 12.42 4.09
N GLY A 491 -5.68 12.28 4.88
CA GLY A 491 -5.99 13.21 5.96
C GLY A 491 -7.45 13.61 6.09
N SER A 492 -8.38 12.91 5.43
CA SER A 492 -9.81 13.23 5.36
C SER A 492 -10.15 14.50 4.57
N PRO A 493 -11.39 14.63 4.03
CA PRO A 493 -11.93 15.90 3.53
C PRO A 493 -11.88 17.09 4.52
N LEU A 494 -11.76 16.83 5.82
CA LEU A 494 -11.91 17.85 6.87
C LEU A 494 -10.62 18.59 7.24
N ARG A 495 -10.79 19.83 7.75
CA ARG A 495 -9.72 20.59 8.41
C ARG A 495 -9.23 19.95 9.70
N ASP A 496 -10.13 19.33 10.47
CA ASP A 496 -9.79 18.44 11.60
C ASP A 496 -10.46 17.07 11.43
N LYS A 497 -9.69 16.06 10.98
CA LYS A 497 -10.23 14.70 10.78
C LYS A 497 -10.71 13.99 12.05
N TYR A 498 -10.41 14.57 13.22
CA TYR A 498 -10.85 14.08 14.52
C TYR A 498 -12.16 14.71 15.01
N ARG A 499 -12.79 15.59 14.21
CA ARG A 499 -14.05 16.29 14.53
C ARG A 499 -15.00 16.29 13.35
N SER A 500 -16.15 15.63 13.51
CA SER A 500 -17.20 15.49 12.50
C SER A 500 -17.81 16.83 12.03
N GLU A 501 -17.70 17.84 12.89
CA GLU A 501 -18.35 19.13 12.85
C GLU A 501 -17.44 20.32 12.46
N ASP A 502 -16.14 20.08 12.28
CA ASP A 502 -15.24 21.08 11.64
C ASP A 502 -15.41 21.02 10.11
N SER A 503 -15.19 22.15 9.42
CA SER A 503 -15.47 22.28 7.98
C SER A 503 -14.47 21.53 7.10
N ALA A 504 -14.87 21.29 5.85
CA ALA A 504 -13.96 20.80 4.82
C ALA A 504 -12.86 21.82 4.47
N THR A 505 -11.80 21.32 3.84
CA THR A 505 -10.80 22.15 3.17
C THR A 505 -11.40 22.77 1.91
N LEU A 506 -11.15 24.06 1.67
CA LEU A 506 -11.60 24.79 0.48
C LEU A 506 -10.43 25.02 -0.47
N SER A 507 -10.68 25.01 -1.78
CA SER A 507 -9.62 25.14 -2.79
C SER A 507 -8.93 26.51 -2.81
N SER A 508 -9.66 27.56 -2.42
CA SER A 508 -9.18 28.94 -2.33
C SER A 508 -8.05 29.14 -1.32
N ASP A 509 -8.09 28.38 -0.23
CA ASP A 509 -7.36 28.63 1.01
C ASP A 509 -6.03 27.88 1.09
N VAL A 510 -5.84 26.86 0.23
CA VAL A 510 -4.68 25.97 0.28
C VAL A 510 -3.70 26.19 -0.86
N VAL A 511 -2.43 25.99 -0.51
CA VAL A 511 -1.29 25.93 -1.43
C VAL A 511 -0.51 24.64 -1.16
N TRP A 512 0.29 24.20 -2.14
CA TRP A 512 1.12 23.01 -2.02
C TRP A 512 2.57 23.23 -2.43
N ILE A 513 3.49 22.49 -1.80
CA ILE A 513 4.90 22.41 -2.21
C ILE A 513 5.48 21.03 -1.83
N PRO A 514 6.33 20.41 -2.67
CA PRO A 514 7.12 19.25 -2.26
C PRO A 514 8.13 19.60 -1.16
N GLU A 515 8.49 18.64 -0.32
CA GLU A 515 9.64 18.80 0.58
C GLU A 515 10.92 18.97 -0.26
N HIS A 516 11.65 20.06 -0.08
CA HIS A 516 13.00 20.25 -0.62
C HIS A 516 14.04 19.63 0.33
N PHE A 517 15.25 19.29 -0.14
CA PHE A 517 16.27 18.65 0.73
C PHE A 517 16.70 19.53 1.92
N SER A 518 16.53 20.86 1.81
CA SER A 518 16.78 21.86 2.85
C SER A 518 15.57 22.21 3.71
N SER A 519 14.38 21.74 3.35
CA SER A 519 13.15 21.99 4.11
C SER A 519 13.20 21.29 5.47
N LEU A 520 12.41 21.79 6.41
CA LEU A 520 12.27 21.18 7.73
C LEU A 520 10.79 21.08 8.08
N TRP A 521 10.34 19.87 8.41
CA TRP A 521 9.05 19.68 9.07
C TRP A 521 9.15 19.99 10.57
N GLU A 522 8.17 20.73 11.09
CA GLU A 522 8.01 21.03 12.50
C GLU A 522 6.58 20.73 12.97
N PRO A 523 6.36 20.33 14.24
CA PRO A 523 5.02 20.28 14.80
C PRO A 523 4.46 21.70 14.95
N GLY A 524 3.15 21.86 14.73
CA GLY A 524 2.41 23.07 15.05
C GLY A 524 2.09 23.16 16.55
N GLU A 525 0.97 23.81 16.89
CA GLU A 525 0.49 23.91 18.28
C GLU A 525 -0.20 22.63 18.81
N ARG A 526 -0.32 21.59 17.97
CA ARG A 526 -0.75 20.23 18.33
C ARG A 526 0.00 19.22 17.48
N ASP A 527 0.22 18.03 18.02
CA ASP A 527 0.93 16.93 17.35
C ASP A 527 0.25 16.45 16.04
N THR A 528 -1.02 16.81 15.83
CA THR A 528 -1.79 16.54 14.61
C THR A 528 -1.53 17.55 13.49
N ILE A 529 -1.17 18.80 13.81
CA ILE A 529 -0.86 19.83 12.81
C ILE A 529 0.64 19.78 12.53
N LEU A 530 1.00 19.51 11.29
CA LEU A 530 2.39 19.45 10.85
C LEU A 530 2.65 20.57 9.84
N CYS A 531 3.77 21.25 10.00
CA CYS A 531 4.14 22.42 9.22
C CYS A 531 5.43 22.15 8.45
N LEU A 532 5.37 22.22 7.12
CA LEU A 532 6.56 22.27 6.27
C LEU A 532 7.07 23.71 6.23
N ARG A 533 8.29 23.93 6.71
CA ARG A 533 8.94 25.24 6.70
C ARG A 533 9.51 25.54 5.32
N LEU A 534 9.12 26.68 4.75
CA LEU A 534 9.58 27.14 3.44
C LEU A 534 11.03 27.66 3.48
N ASN A 535 11.67 27.71 2.31
CA ASN A 535 13.00 28.27 2.15
C ASN A 535 12.99 29.81 2.35
N ASP A 536 14.12 30.37 2.79
CA ASP A 536 14.28 31.83 2.87
C ASP A 536 14.46 32.43 1.46
N GLY A 537 13.87 33.60 1.21
CA GLY A 537 14.04 34.35 -0.04
C GLY A 537 12.96 34.15 -1.11
N LEU A 538 11.91 33.38 -0.82
CA LEU A 538 10.74 33.24 -1.69
C LEU A 538 9.86 34.51 -1.64
N ASP A 539 9.39 35.01 -2.78
CA ASP A 539 8.41 36.12 -2.85
C ASP A 539 6.99 35.58 -2.64
N VAL A 540 6.63 35.43 -1.37
CA VAL A 540 5.39 34.81 -0.88
C VAL A 540 4.89 35.61 0.31
N MET A 541 3.61 36.02 0.28
CA MET A 541 2.96 36.83 1.31
C MET A 541 1.56 36.29 1.64
N VAL A 542 1.11 36.50 2.88
CA VAL A 542 -0.28 36.29 3.29
C VAL A 542 -0.72 37.41 4.24
N ASP A 543 -1.86 38.03 3.97
CA ASP A 543 -2.42 39.09 4.82
C ASP A 543 -3.18 38.52 6.03
N ASP A 544 -3.69 39.41 6.90
CA ASP A 544 -4.45 39.03 8.10
C ASP A 544 -5.85 38.47 7.80
N ASN A 545 -6.28 38.50 6.53
CA ASN A 545 -7.51 37.88 6.03
C ASN A 545 -7.28 36.49 5.42
N GLY A 546 -6.02 36.08 5.21
CA GLY A 546 -5.64 34.82 4.55
C GLY A 546 -5.37 34.93 3.04
N ASN A 547 -5.35 36.13 2.47
CA ASN A 547 -5.11 36.32 1.03
C ASN A 547 -3.63 36.06 0.68
N VAL A 548 -3.37 34.94 -0.01
CA VAL A 548 -2.01 34.56 -0.46
C VAL A 548 -1.65 35.25 -1.79
N SER A 549 -0.50 35.94 -1.80
CA SER A 549 0.07 36.66 -2.95
C SER A 549 1.59 36.53 -3.03
N GLY A 550 2.22 37.14 -4.05
CA GLY A 550 3.67 37.07 -4.32
C GLY A 550 3.97 36.39 -5.66
N ALA A 551 5.02 36.83 -6.35
CA ALA A 551 5.36 36.38 -7.71
C ALA A 551 5.69 34.89 -7.77
N ASP A 552 6.30 34.32 -6.72
CA ASP A 552 6.64 32.90 -6.70
C ASP A 552 5.41 31.98 -6.62
N VAL A 553 4.29 32.47 -6.06
CA VAL A 553 3.01 31.72 -6.04
C VAL A 553 2.26 31.84 -7.37
N LEU A 554 2.44 32.96 -8.08
CA LEU A 554 1.72 33.28 -9.32
C LEU A 554 2.42 32.73 -10.57
N ASP A 555 3.74 32.84 -10.64
CA ASP A 555 4.53 32.48 -11.82
C ASP A 555 4.90 30.98 -11.89
N ALA A 556 4.63 30.18 -10.85
CA ALA A 556 5.02 28.77 -10.80
C ALA A 556 4.52 27.95 -12.01
N ALA A 557 3.36 28.30 -12.58
CA ALA A 557 2.85 27.70 -13.81
C ALA A 557 3.58 28.19 -15.08
N ALA A 558 3.97 29.47 -15.13
CA ALA A 558 4.70 30.06 -16.26
C ALA A 558 6.15 29.55 -16.33
N ARG A 559 6.84 29.45 -15.18
CA ARG A 559 8.21 28.91 -15.07
C ARG A 559 8.28 27.45 -15.54
N PHE A 560 7.29 26.63 -15.18
CA PHE A 560 7.15 25.26 -15.70
C PHE A 560 7.06 25.23 -17.24
N LEU A 561 6.21 26.06 -17.86
CA LEU A 561 6.08 26.11 -19.32
C LEU A 561 7.36 26.62 -20.02
N GLY A 562 8.15 27.45 -19.36
CA GLY A 562 9.49 27.84 -19.80
C GLY A 562 10.45 26.66 -19.80
N GLU A 563 10.73 26.09 -18.63
CA GLU A 563 11.72 25.00 -18.49
C GLU A 563 11.33 23.74 -19.27
N TYR A 564 10.05 23.37 -19.31
CA TYR A 564 9.58 22.21 -20.09
C TYR A 564 9.86 22.39 -21.59
N ARG A 565 9.75 23.61 -22.13
CA ARG A 565 10.12 23.91 -23.53
C ARG A 565 11.63 23.85 -23.73
N THR A 566 12.42 24.37 -22.79
CA THR A 566 13.90 24.32 -22.87
C THR A 566 14.42 22.88 -22.83
N VAL A 567 13.81 22.00 -22.02
CA VAL A 567 14.28 20.62 -21.82
C VAL A 567 13.77 19.63 -22.89
N HIS A 568 12.56 19.83 -23.44
CA HIS A 568 11.95 18.87 -24.38
C HIS A 568 11.68 19.42 -25.80
N LEU A 569 11.88 20.71 -26.07
CA LEU A 569 11.50 21.34 -27.35
C LEU A 569 12.57 22.27 -27.95
N GLY A 570 13.82 22.23 -27.46
CA GLY A 570 14.97 22.89 -28.08
C GLY A 570 16.24 22.00 -28.00
N ASN A 571 17.06 21.84 -29.04
CA ASN A 571 17.00 22.41 -30.39
C ASN A 571 16.70 21.33 -31.44
N SER A 572 15.62 21.47 -32.20
CA SER A 572 15.29 20.58 -33.32
C SER A 572 16.08 20.93 -34.59
N THR A 573 17.39 20.71 -34.57
CA THR A 573 18.28 20.88 -35.74
C THR A 573 19.13 19.64 -36.04
N GLY A 574 18.47 18.56 -36.46
CA GLY A 574 19.05 17.62 -37.43
C GLY A 574 19.82 16.39 -36.93
N SER A 575 19.11 15.43 -36.34
CA SER A 575 19.36 14.00 -36.62
C SER A 575 18.07 13.19 -36.44
N THR A 576 17.88 12.15 -37.25
CA THR A 576 16.80 11.16 -37.10
C THR A 576 17.41 9.83 -36.67
N GLU A 577 17.56 9.65 -35.36
CA GLU A 577 17.83 8.35 -34.75
C GLU A 577 16.66 7.98 -33.84
N GLN A 578 16.46 6.68 -33.61
CA GLN A 578 15.29 6.18 -32.88
C GLN A 578 15.49 6.37 -31.38
N ASP A 579 14.50 6.98 -30.73
CA ASP A 579 14.56 7.36 -29.31
C ASP A 579 14.37 6.13 -28.41
N THR A 580 15.47 5.45 -28.06
CA THR A 580 15.47 4.19 -27.30
C THR A 580 16.35 4.24 -26.04
N SER A 581 15.96 5.09 -25.07
CA SER A 581 16.51 5.14 -23.70
C SER A 581 17.94 5.72 -23.58
N PRO A 582 18.34 6.32 -22.43
CA PRO A 582 18.02 5.88 -21.07
C PRO A 582 17.22 6.90 -20.24
N LEU A 583 16.00 6.53 -19.84
CA LEU A 583 15.19 7.25 -18.83
C LEU A 583 15.49 6.84 -17.37
N LEU A 584 16.73 6.41 -17.08
CA LEU A 584 17.15 6.11 -15.70
C LEU A 584 17.62 7.36 -14.95
N GLN A 585 17.43 7.33 -13.62
CA GLN A 585 18.09 8.22 -12.64
C GLN A 585 17.80 9.73 -12.75
N THR A 586 16.61 10.16 -12.30
CA THR A 586 16.48 11.49 -11.64
C THR A 586 16.36 11.39 -10.11
N ALA A 587 16.89 10.31 -9.53
CA ALA A 587 17.12 10.17 -8.09
C ALA A 587 18.52 10.65 -7.67
N ASP A 588 19.37 11.07 -8.62
CA ASP A 588 20.79 11.32 -8.37
C ASP A 588 21.12 12.75 -7.89
N THR A 589 20.32 13.76 -8.26
CA THR A 589 20.41 15.10 -7.65
C THR A 589 19.48 15.20 -6.45
N ASP A 590 19.97 15.73 -5.32
CA ASP A 590 19.09 16.11 -4.19
C ASP A 590 18.25 17.38 -4.53
N GLU A 591 18.59 18.06 -5.64
CA GLU A 591 17.91 19.22 -6.18
C GLU A 591 16.64 18.83 -6.94
N LEU A 592 15.51 19.45 -6.58
CA LEU A 592 14.27 19.40 -7.36
C LEU A 592 14.39 20.29 -8.61
N PRO A 593 13.68 19.97 -9.71
CA PRO A 593 13.48 20.90 -10.82
C PRO A 593 13.00 22.26 -10.30
N SER A 594 13.51 23.38 -10.85
CA SER A 594 13.32 24.70 -10.23
C SER A 594 11.84 25.06 -10.06
N TRP A 595 11.00 24.67 -11.03
CA TRP A 595 9.54 24.85 -10.96
C TRP A 595 8.85 24.17 -9.76
N LEU A 596 9.45 23.16 -9.12
CA LEU A 596 8.95 22.52 -7.90
C LEU A 596 9.42 23.19 -6.60
N SER A 597 10.37 24.12 -6.65
CA SER A 597 10.92 24.80 -5.47
C SER A 597 10.06 25.96 -4.93
N TYR A 598 8.85 26.16 -5.47
CA TYR A 598 7.96 27.29 -5.20
C TYR A 598 6.54 26.82 -4.82
N PRO A 599 5.84 27.47 -3.85
CA PRO A 599 4.46 27.12 -3.50
C PRO A 599 3.50 27.32 -4.66
N ARG A 600 2.57 26.38 -4.83
CA ARG A 600 1.60 26.32 -5.94
C ARG A 600 0.18 26.44 -5.43
N ARG A 601 -0.67 27.17 -6.16
CA ARG A 601 -2.14 27.04 -6.05
C ARG A 601 -2.60 25.78 -6.78
N LEU A 602 -3.76 25.28 -6.37
CA LEU A 602 -4.42 24.15 -7.02
C LEU A 602 -4.73 24.43 -8.50
N GLY A 603 -4.56 23.41 -9.34
CA GLY A 603 -5.09 23.38 -10.71
C GLY A 603 -6.62 23.36 -10.71
N LYS A 604 -7.26 23.69 -11.84
CA LYS A 604 -8.73 23.77 -11.95
C LYS A 604 -9.45 22.48 -11.54
N ASP A 605 -8.86 21.33 -11.87
CA ASP A 605 -9.48 20.02 -11.60
C ASP A 605 -9.25 19.61 -10.14
N GLU A 606 -8.06 19.91 -9.61
CA GLU A 606 -7.71 19.74 -8.20
C GLU A 606 -8.63 20.57 -7.28
N ALA A 607 -8.90 21.82 -7.68
CA ALA A 607 -9.84 22.70 -7.00
C ALA A 607 -11.28 22.18 -7.02
N ARG A 608 -11.80 21.74 -8.18
CA ARG A 608 -13.16 21.17 -8.31
C ARG A 608 -13.39 19.97 -7.40
N THR A 609 -12.41 19.07 -7.33
CA THR A 609 -12.46 17.91 -6.43
C THR A 609 -12.45 18.33 -4.97
N ILE A 610 -11.60 19.29 -4.59
CA ILE A 610 -11.49 19.76 -3.20
C ILE A 610 -12.74 20.52 -2.74
N ASP A 611 -13.33 21.37 -3.58
CA ASP A 611 -14.56 22.10 -3.22
C ASP A 611 -15.80 21.19 -3.08
N SER A 612 -15.77 20.03 -3.75
CA SER A 612 -16.84 19.00 -3.65
C SER A 612 -16.80 18.23 -2.32
N LEU A 613 -15.69 18.29 -1.57
CA LEU A 613 -15.50 17.51 -0.34
C LEU A 613 -16.49 17.86 0.77
N GLN A 614 -16.95 19.12 0.86
CA GLN A 614 -17.94 19.52 1.86
C GLN A 614 -19.30 18.85 1.59
N GLN A 615 -19.75 18.82 0.34
CA GLN A 615 -21.00 18.16 -0.05
C GLN A 615 -20.88 16.65 0.18
N TRP A 616 -19.78 16.02 -0.26
CA TRP A 616 -19.56 14.59 -0.05
C TRP A 616 -19.48 14.23 1.43
N TRP A 617 -18.95 15.10 2.29
CA TRP A 617 -18.93 14.90 3.74
C TRP A 617 -20.32 15.01 4.38
N THR A 618 -21.12 16.00 4.00
CA THR A 618 -22.51 16.15 4.49
C THR A 618 -23.35 14.95 4.06
N GLU A 619 -23.32 14.57 2.79
CA GLU A 619 -23.97 13.34 2.29
C GLU A 619 -23.36 12.03 2.86
N SER A 620 -22.19 12.10 3.50
CA SER A 620 -21.63 10.98 4.28
C SER A 620 -22.19 10.89 5.69
N ASP A 621 -22.90 11.90 6.21
CA ASP A 621 -23.70 11.70 7.42
C ASP A 621 -24.84 10.73 7.13
N TYR A 622 -25.32 10.06 8.17
CA TYR A 622 -26.37 9.06 8.08
C TYR A 622 -27.63 9.48 8.87
N SER A 623 -27.48 10.42 9.81
CA SER A 623 -28.60 11.00 10.55
C SER A 623 -29.54 11.78 9.62
N GLU A 624 -28.99 12.64 8.77
CA GLU A 624 -29.73 13.43 7.78
C GLU A 624 -30.44 12.53 6.74
N ALA A 625 -29.78 11.46 6.28
CA ALA A 625 -30.34 10.49 5.34
C ALA A 625 -31.59 9.76 5.89
N LYS A 626 -31.65 9.50 7.21
CA LYS A 626 -32.84 8.93 7.87
C LYS A 626 -33.99 9.95 8.01
N SER A 627 -33.73 11.27 8.05
CA SER A 627 -34.78 12.29 8.17
C SER A 627 -35.52 12.62 6.86
N GLU A 628 -34.86 12.58 5.70
CA GLU A 628 -35.52 12.86 4.41
C GLU A 628 -36.13 11.61 3.74
N GLY A 629 -35.78 10.40 4.20
CA GLY A 629 -36.15 9.14 3.54
C GLY A 629 -35.56 8.97 2.13
N ASN A 630 -34.67 9.89 1.72
CA ASN A 630 -34.31 10.14 0.34
C ASN A 630 -33.03 9.39 -0.06
N TRP A 631 -33.05 8.05 0.01
CA TRP A 631 -31.94 7.24 -0.51
C TRP A 631 -31.62 7.55 -1.97
N ARG A 632 -32.60 8.04 -2.75
CA ARG A 632 -32.46 8.34 -4.18
C ARG A 632 -31.69 9.63 -4.49
N SER A 633 -31.68 10.65 -3.63
CA SER A 633 -30.84 11.85 -3.87
C SER A 633 -29.35 11.52 -3.80
N ILE A 634 -28.96 10.65 -2.85
CA ILE A 634 -27.60 10.12 -2.69
C ILE A 634 -27.12 9.32 -3.93
N PHE A 635 -28.05 8.78 -4.73
CA PHE A 635 -27.75 8.19 -6.05
C PHE A 635 -27.76 9.20 -7.20
N ALA A 636 -28.60 10.23 -7.13
CA ALA A 636 -28.66 11.28 -8.15
C ALA A 636 -27.42 12.18 -8.16
N SER A 637 -26.79 12.44 -7.01
CA SER A 637 -25.52 13.18 -6.90
C SER A 637 -24.29 12.40 -7.40
N LEU A 638 -24.44 11.15 -7.84
CA LEU A 638 -23.37 10.32 -8.41
C LEU A 638 -23.31 10.38 -9.95
N LEU A 639 -24.10 11.24 -10.60
CA LEU A 639 -24.32 11.25 -12.07
C LEU A 639 -24.12 12.64 -12.74
N HIS A 640 -23.57 13.62 -12.02
CA HIS A 640 -23.29 14.98 -12.49
C HIS A 640 -21.92 15.47 -12.02
#